data_AF-A0A662VKL5-F1
#
_entry.id   AF-A0A662VKL5-F1
#
_cell.length_a   1.000
_cell.length_b   1.000
_cell.length_c   1.000
_cell.angle_alpha   90.00
_cell.angle_beta   90.00
_cell.angle_gamma   90.00
#
_symmetry.space_group_name_H-M   'P 1'
#
loop_
_entity.id
_entity.type
_entity.pdbx_description
1 polymer ?
#
loop_
_entity_poly.entity_id
_entity_poly.type
_entity_poly.pdbx_seq_one_letter_code
_entity_poly.pdbx_strand_id
1 'polypeptide(L)'
;EYKAFQLILSSNVAEPKKLSELKAEFGEIVARPLRDLRDEDKNLGFKLSAIIWLHSLVGLGLPMNMGDYPTTADLIYFASPTELDVKGALGILRSVLPQLIVHGDPESETARWFFTIIPSVEELIEILHRDVTDGMAKDKLKEFLEWGVSGKKGKGRPPKGFKARSEVFKGNVEVVRSPKDITSEILDSVNPALVIFADKISREDLEELLRGKNNLVALTPIVEGLNDEEKLSPEDIKGIRELSAFSGRSVWDGLLEMLRYFIAADSIGEENLKAFIGEKGASEEYEALAKDMITLLKGKVDSKKDYYYRHIWNLINRNYRRVYYHRLGELRSVHGLSLESDVPILPIVEEFLREKGLIPSEFTKDDLVSMIRDYLGGDLSRINVGHVWSFIRTTDKANVPIISYEMFVSAVKDLVKNLDYAVKLKGVTIWKPVFENLNEAKRGDEGEGLLKNVNEHLKRLKLNWNDVELLYWEEIFDDWIKDVMSSTPKDRTLKLLDAGGNVFDVSDVLAGFDPKNTIKVGKLFYEKRKYIVEIEAEIPEELWEGRKYEGKLTVKVENFSGTIKVKLKSELKVEPEEFEGRSPLECAFTIHAERAGNYRITVEISGDEDLREKRILSISVLGEWKVGEITGDEAEKLKDREGVKVLSIEASDLNSVRELIRIAKTENCRISGRVHLSSEKGDVSVNFSSGDPRILEILMTPFNALRSFGEIGAGVKLQFNEETDLKEISKFISDFSNLKFRIKEKMAR
;
A
#
# COMPACT_ATOMS: atom_id res chain seq x y z
N GLU A 1 -27.84 -38.51 -45.99
CA GLU A 1 -26.45 -39.03 -45.94
C GLU A 1 -26.36 -40.49 -46.34
N TYR A 2 -27.11 -41.43 -45.74
CA TYR A 2 -27.15 -42.84 -46.18
C TYR A 2 -27.44 -43.04 -47.67
N LYS A 3 -28.44 -42.34 -48.25
CA LYS A 3 -28.71 -42.38 -49.71
C LYS A 3 -27.56 -41.83 -50.56
N ALA A 4 -26.83 -40.83 -50.06
CA ALA A 4 -25.68 -40.24 -50.76
C ALA A 4 -24.46 -41.19 -50.69
N PHE A 5 -24.24 -41.83 -49.55
CA PHE A 5 -23.25 -42.89 -49.36
C PHE A 5 -23.55 -44.13 -50.23
N GLN A 6 -24.82 -44.53 -50.30
CA GLN A 6 -25.29 -45.61 -51.16
C GLN A 6 -25.13 -45.28 -52.66
N LEU A 7 -25.36 -44.02 -53.04
CA LEU A 7 -25.07 -43.49 -54.39
C LEU A 7 -23.58 -43.53 -54.71
N ILE A 8 -22.71 -43.05 -53.81
CA ILE A 8 -21.25 -43.05 -53.98
C ILE A 8 -20.69 -44.48 -54.11
N LEU A 9 -21.14 -45.41 -53.26
CA LEU A 9 -20.83 -46.84 -53.32
C LEU A 9 -21.25 -47.46 -54.67
N SER A 10 -22.42 -47.09 -55.18
CA SER A 10 -22.93 -47.63 -56.45
C SER A 10 -22.14 -47.18 -57.69
N SER A 11 -21.36 -46.10 -57.58
CA SER A 11 -20.64 -45.46 -58.68
C SER A 11 -19.12 -45.66 -58.71
N ASN A 12 -18.46 -46.06 -57.61
CA ASN A 12 -16.99 -46.10 -57.54
C ASN A 12 -16.44 -47.36 -56.86
N VAL A 13 -16.00 -48.32 -57.67
CA VAL A 13 -15.04 -49.38 -57.28
C VAL A 13 -14.04 -49.58 -58.42
N ALA A 14 -12.75 -49.55 -58.11
CA ALA A 14 -11.67 -49.88 -59.03
C ALA A 14 -11.19 -51.33 -58.77
N GLU A 15 -11.09 -52.15 -59.81
CA GLU A 15 -10.44 -53.47 -59.74
C GLU A 15 -8.91 -53.33 -59.73
N PRO A 16 -8.18 -53.97 -58.81
CA PRO A 16 -6.73 -54.08 -58.93
C PRO A 16 -6.39 -55.21 -59.91
N LYS A 17 -5.73 -54.89 -61.03
CA LYS A 17 -5.00 -55.90 -61.81
C LYS A 17 -3.76 -56.36 -61.03
N LYS A 18 -3.36 -57.63 -61.23
CA LYS A 18 -2.23 -58.25 -60.55
C LYS A 18 -0.96 -57.39 -60.64
N LEU A 19 -0.27 -57.25 -59.50
CA LEU A 19 0.91 -56.40 -59.29
C LEU A 19 2.06 -56.59 -60.30
N SER A 20 2.12 -57.74 -60.97
CA SER A 20 3.14 -58.08 -61.97
C SER A 20 2.96 -57.39 -63.33
N GLU A 21 1.80 -56.79 -63.61
CA GLU A 21 1.48 -56.14 -64.91
C GLU A 21 1.67 -54.61 -64.89
N LEU A 22 1.94 -54.00 -63.73
CA LEU A 22 2.10 -52.55 -63.57
C LEU A 22 3.56 -52.10 -63.78
N LYS A 23 4.13 -52.39 -64.95
CA LYS A 23 5.34 -51.70 -65.43
C LYS A 23 5.04 -51.03 -66.77
N ALA A 24 5.17 -49.70 -66.74
CA ALA A 24 5.08 -48.73 -67.83
C ALA A 24 3.69 -48.08 -68.03
N GLU A 25 3.72 -46.75 -67.85
CA GLU A 25 2.79 -45.70 -68.27
C GLU A 25 1.34 -45.68 -67.73
N PHE A 26 0.96 -44.48 -67.30
CA PHE A 26 -0.33 -44.08 -66.73
C PHE A 26 -1.47 -44.36 -67.72
N GLY A 27 -2.28 -45.39 -67.44
CA GLY A 27 -3.48 -45.72 -68.20
C GLY A 27 -4.76 -45.63 -67.35
N GLU A 28 -5.81 -45.05 -67.93
CA GLU A 28 -7.13 -44.75 -67.35
C GLU A 28 -7.74 -45.86 -66.47
N ILE A 29 -8.23 -45.47 -65.30
CA ILE A 29 -9.06 -46.30 -64.42
C ILE A 29 -10.50 -46.23 -64.92
N VAL A 30 -11.05 -47.34 -65.40
CA VAL A 30 -12.46 -47.43 -65.82
C VAL A 30 -13.32 -47.89 -64.64
N ALA A 31 -14.25 -47.03 -64.19
CA ALA A 31 -15.23 -47.37 -63.16
C ALA A 31 -16.25 -48.39 -63.67
N ARG A 32 -16.48 -49.48 -62.93
CA ARG A 32 -17.55 -50.45 -63.22
C ARG A 32 -18.54 -50.56 -62.05
N PRO A 33 -19.85 -50.75 -62.34
CA PRO A 33 -20.86 -50.94 -61.30
C PRO A 33 -20.64 -52.25 -60.52
N LEU A 34 -20.90 -52.21 -59.21
CA LEU A 34 -20.74 -53.29 -58.22
C LEU A 34 -21.38 -54.64 -58.57
N ARG A 35 -22.23 -54.74 -59.61
CA ARG A 35 -23.07 -55.91 -59.87
C ARG A 35 -22.26 -57.16 -60.25
N ASP A 36 -21.15 -56.98 -60.96
CA ASP A 36 -20.43 -58.08 -61.63
C ASP A 36 -19.12 -58.52 -60.92
N LEU A 37 -18.85 -58.01 -59.72
CA LEU A 37 -17.66 -58.39 -58.93
C LEU A 37 -17.87 -59.71 -58.17
N ARG A 38 -16.78 -60.37 -57.77
CA ARG A 38 -16.83 -61.53 -56.85
C ARG A 38 -17.17 -61.05 -55.43
N ASP A 39 -17.88 -61.86 -54.65
CA ASP A 39 -18.41 -61.45 -53.34
C ASP A 39 -17.33 -61.03 -52.33
N GLU A 40 -16.13 -61.61 -52.43
CA GLU A 40 -14.96 -61.21 -51.62
C GLU A 40 -14.51 -59.76 -51.92
N ASP A 41 -14.53 -59.37 -53.19
CA ASP A 41 -14.13 -58.03 -53.66
C ASP A 41 -15.21 -56.98 -53.35
N LYS A 42 -16.50 -57.36 -53.39
CA LYS A 42 -17.62 -56.52 -52.91
C LYS A 42 -17.52 -56.25 -51.41
N ASN A 43 -17.21 -57.29 -50.63
CA ASN A 43 -17.05 -57.18 -49.19
C ASN A 43 -15.84 -56.32 -48.81
N LEU A 44 -14.74 -56.39 -49.57
CA LEU A 44 -13.58 -55.53 -49.35
C LEU A 44 -13.88 -54.05 -49.69
N GLY A 45 -14.56 -53.80 -50.81
CA GLY A 45 -14.98 -52.45 -51.22
C GLY A 45 -15.97 -51.80 -50.24
N PHE A 46 -16.92 -52.58 -49.71
CA PHE A 46 -17.82 -52.14 -48.65
C PHE A 46 -17.08 -51.86 -47.34
N LYS A 47 -16.15 -52.73 -46.93
CA LYS A 47 -15.31 -52.53 -45.73
C LYS A 47 -14.48 -51.25 -45.82
N LEU A 48 -13.82 -50.99 -46.95
CA LEU A 48 -13.05 -49.76 -47.17
C LEU A 48 -13.95 -48.52 -47.14
N SER A 49 -15.12 -48.57 -47.78
CA SER A 49 -16.08 -47.46 -47.80
C SER A 49 -16.68 -47.15 -46.43
N ALA A 50 -17.00 -48.19 -45.66
CA ALA A 50 -17.46 -48.07 -44.27
C ALA A 50 -16.39 -47.48 -43.35
N ILE A 51 -15.12 -47.87 -43.53
CA ILE A 51 -13.97 -47.31 -42.81
C ILE A 51 -13.78 -45.82 -43.15
N ILE A 52 -13.92 -45.43 -44.43
CA ILE A 52 -13.85 -44.03 -44.89
C ILE A 52 -14.97 -43.18 -44.25
N TRP A 53 -16.19 -43.70 -44.20
CA TRP A 53 -17.33 -43.00 -43.59
C TRP A 53 -17.17 -42.87 -42.07
N LEU A 54 -16.72 -43.92 -41.39
CA LEU A 54 -16.39 -43.89 -39.96
C LEU A 54 -15.25 -42.89 -39.65
N HIS A 55 -14.22 -42.81 -40.50
CA HIS A 55 -13.15 -41.80 -40.35
C HIS A 55 -13.64 -40.37 -40.59
N SER A 56 -14.61 -40.16 -41.49
CA SER A 56 -15.26 -38.85 -41.69
C SER A 56 -16.05 -38.40 -40.45
N LEU A 57 -16.56 -39.35 -39.66
CA LEU A 57 -17.34 -39.12 -38.43
C LEU A 57 -16.49 -38.96 -37.16
N VAL A 58 -15.17 -39.21 -37.21
CA VAL A 58 -14.25 -39.17 -36.05
C VAL A 58 -13.43 -37.85 -35.96
N GLY A 59 -13.69 -36.88 -36.84
CA GLY A 59 -13.36 -35.47 -36.56
C GLY A 59 -11.94 -35.00 -36.91
N LEU A 60 -11.39 -35.41 -38.06
CA LEU A 60 -10.26 -34.69 -38.68
C LEU A 60 -10.63 -33.81 -39.86
N GLY A 61 -11.87 -33.84 -40.35
CA GLY A 61 -12.29 -33.14 -41.56
C GLY A 61 -11.57 -33.67 -42.80
N LEU A 62 -12.32 -34.08 -43.82
CA LEU A 62 -11.73 -34.03 -45.16
C LEU A 62 -11.51 -32.54 -45.47
N PRO A 63 -10.30 -32.12 -45.88
CA PRO A 63 -10.04 -30.70 -46.17
C PRO A 63 -11.08 -30.22 -47.18
N MET A 64 -11.87 -29.23 -46.77
CA MET A 64 -13.00 -28.64 -47.52
C MET A 64 -12.63 -28.03 -48.90
N ASN A 65 -11.41 -28.23 -49.39
CA ASN A 65 -10.89 -27.67 -50.65
C ASN A 65 -10.52 -28.71 -51.72
N MET A 66 -10.97 -29.96 -51.62
CA MET A 66 -11.01 -30.85 -52.79
C MET A 66 -12.46 -31.01 -53.23
N GLY A 67 -12.80 -30.45 -54.39
CA GLY A 67 -14.14 -30.50 -54.98
C GLY A 67 -14.58 -31.89 -55.44
N ASP A 68 -13.76 -32.92 -55.22
CA ASP A 68 -14.04 -34.32 -55.53
C ASP A 68 -13.72 -35.20 -54.32
N TYR A 69 -14.65 -36.10 -53.98
CA TYR A 69 -14.44 -37.13 -52.94
C TYR A 69 -13.27 -38.05 -53.37
N PRO A 70 -12.34 -38.42 -52.46
CA PRO A 70 -11.21 -39.28 -52.81
C PRO A 70 -11.68 -40.65 -53.31
N THR A 71 -11.02 -41.17 -54.35
CA THR A 71 -11.37 -42.45 -54.97
C THR A 71 -10.73 -43.63 -54.22
N THR A 72 -11.23 -44.85 -54.45
CA THR A 72 -10.65 -46.08 -53.88
C THR A 72 -9.17 -46.26 -54.27
N ALA A 73 -8.74 -45.71 -55.41
CA ALA A 73 -7.35 -45.75 -55.89
C ALA A 73 -6.41 -44.86 -55.05
N ASP A 74 -6.86 -43.68 -54.63
CA ASP A 74 -6.10 -42.75 -53.79
C ASP A 74 -5.81 -43.33 -52.40
N LEU A 75 -6.65 -44.26 -51.94
CA LEU A 75 -6.61 -44.87 -50.62
C LEU A 75 -5.82 -46.19 -50.56
N ILE A 76 -5.84 -46.99 -51.63
CA ILE A 76 -4.92 -48.14 -51.78
C ILE A 76 -3.47 -47.64 -51.76
N TYR A 77 -3.22 -46.45 -52.30
CA TYR A 77 -1.92 -45.79 -52.23
C TYR A 77 -1.50 -45.42 -50.79
N PHE A 78 -2.45 -45.08 -49.92
CA PHE A 78 -2.20 -44.71 -48.52
C PHE A 78 -2.00 -45.91 -47.58
N ALA A 79 -2.56 -47.08 -47.94
CA ALA A 79 -2.43 -48.33 -47.19
C ALA A 79 -1.21 -49.18 -47.61
N SER A 80 -0.41 -48.71 -48.57
CA SER A 80 0.85 -49.34 -48.96
C SER A 80 1.88 -49.19 -47.81
N PRO A 81 2.77 -50.17 -47.58
CA PRO A 81 3.55 -50.24 -46.36
C PRO A 81 4.63 -49.15 -46.34
N THR A 82 4.36 -48.05 -45.65
CA THR A 82 5.39 -47.15 -45.15
C THR A 82 5.41 -47.24 -43.62
N GLU A 83 6.59 -47.48 -43.07
CA GLU A 83 6.89 -47.85 -41.67
C GLU A 83 6.53 -46.80 -40.58
N LEU A 84 5.67 -45.83 -40.88
CA LEU A 84 5.32 -44.73 -39.98
C LEU A 84 3.83 -44.80 -39.62
N ASP A 85 3.53 -45.39 -38.46
CA ASP A 85 2.22 -45.31 -37.81
C ASP A 85 2.03 -43.90 -37.24
N VAL A 86 1.59 -42.99 -38.11
CA VAL A 86 1.32 -41.60 -37.73
C VAL A 86 0.11 -41.60 -36.79
N LYS A 87 0.38 -41.42 -35.49
CA LYS A 87 -0.61 -41.24 -34.40
C LYS A 87 -1.49 -42.45 -34.07
N GLY A 88 -1.01 -43.68 -34.26
CA GLY A 88 -1.71 -44.89 -33.79
C GLY A 88 -2.96 -45.27 -34.60
N ALA A 89 -3.14 -44.67 -35.78
CA ALA A 89 -4.27 -44.91 -36.67
C ALA A 89 -4.29 -46.36 -37.19
N LEU A 90 -3.11 -46.96 -37.43
CA LEU A 90 -3.02 -48.36 -37.86
C LEU A 90 -3.38 -49.33 -36.74
N GLY A 91 -3.14 -48.96 -35.47
CA GLY A 91 -3.55 -49.73 -34.30
C GLY A 91 -5.07 -49.78 -34.12
N ILE A 92 -5.74 -48.64 -34.31
CA ILE A 92 -7.22 -48.52 -34.24
C ILE A 92 -7.87 -49.22 -35.44
N LEU A 93 -7.30 -49.09 -36.64
CA LEU A 93 -7.77 -49.80 -37.83
C LEU A 93 -7.68 -51.32 -37.65
N ARG A 94 -6.60 -51.84 -37.05
CA ARG A 94 -6.44 -53.28 -36.78
C ARG A 94 -7.35 -53.82 -35.69
N SER A 95 -7.80 -53.00 -34.73
CA SER A 95 -8.74 -53.43 -33.69
C SER A 95 -10.20 -53.40 -34.17
N VAL A 96 -10.56 -52.50 -35.09
CA VAL A 96 -11.92 -52.34 -35.63
C VAL A 96 -12.17 -53.22 -36.86
N LEU A 97 -11.13 -53.55 -37.65
CA LEU A 97 -11.24 -54.40 -38.84
C LEU A 97 -11.96 -55.75 -38.58
N PRO A 98 -11.64 -56.52 -37.53
CA PRO A 98 -12.29 -57.80 -37.25
C PRO A 98 -13.79 -57.67 -36.98
N GLN A 99 -14.22 -56.57 -36.35
CA GLN A 99 -15.63 -56.30 -36.04
C GLN A 99 -16.44 -55.92 -37.29
N LEU A 100 -15.82 -55.21 -38.24
CA LEU A 100 -16.41 -54.95 -39.57
C LEU A 100 -16.42 -56.19 -40.48
N ILE A 101 -15.57 -57.18 -40.20
CA ILE A 101 -15.53 -58.46 -40.94
C ILE A 101 -16.67 -59.41 -40.51
N VAL A 102 -17.08 -59.40 -39.23
CA VAL A 102 -18.16 -60.25 -38.70
C VAL A 102 -19.56 -59.85 -39.20
N HIS A 103 -19.78 -58.57 -39.52
CA HIS A 103 -21.07 -58.05 -40.01
C HIS A 103 -21.09 -57.78 -41.52
N GLY A 104 -20.20 -58.42 -42.28
CA GLY A 104 -19.88 -58.12 -43.68
C GLY A 104 -20.93 -58.45 -44.74
N ASP A 105 -22.22 -58.43 -44.43
CA ASP A 105 -23.27 -58.36 -45.45
C ASP A 105 -23.95 -56.98 -45.38
N PRO A 106 -23.79 -56.11 -46.40
CA PRO A 106 -24.45 -54.81 -46.48
C PRO A 106 -25.99 -54.88 -46.44
N GLU A 107 -26.57 -56.02 -46.79
CA GLU A 107 -28.01 -56.29 -46.81
C GLU A 107 -28.52 -56.86 -45.47
N SER A 108 -27.62 -57.32 -44.60
CA SER A 108 -27.97 -57.89 -43.28
C SER A 108 -28.63 -56.84 -42.39
N GLU A 109 -29.70 -57.25 -41.69
CA GLU A 109 -30.40 -56.42 -40.71
C GLU A 109 -29.44 -55.87 -39.64
N THR A 110 -28.41 -56.61 -39.22
CA THR A 110 -27.45 -56.14 -38.20
C THR A 110 -26.49 -55.07 -38.69
N ALA A 111 -26.06 -55.12 -39.97
CA ALA A 111 -25.24 -54.07 -40.57
C ALA A 111 -26.08 -52.82 -40.88
N ARG A 112 -27.28 -52.99 -41.44
CA ARG A 112 -28.25 -51.88 -41.62
C ARG A 112 -28.59 -51.22 -40.27
N TRP A 113 -28.78 -52.01 -39.21
CA TRP A 113 -29.00 -51.56 -37.83
C TRP A 113 -27.81 -50.74 -37.30
N PHE A 114 -26.56 -51.19 -37.48
CA PHE A 114 -25.36 -50.47 -37.02
C PHE A 114 -25.19 -49.09 -37.68
N PHE A 115 -25.41 -48.97 -38.99
CA PHE A 115 -25.22 -47.71 -39.75
C PHE A 115 -26.41 -46.73 -39.68
N THR A 116 -27.63 -47.21 -39.41
CA THR A 116 -28.81 -46.33 -39.26
C THR A 116 -28.99 -45.79 -37.83
N ILE A 117 -28.22 -46.30 -36.86
CA ILE A 117 -28.42 -46.00 -35.45
C ILE A 117 -27.29 -45.18 -34.84
N ILE A 118 -26.11 -44.99 -35.46
CA ILE A 118 -25.01 -44.21 -34.84
C ILE A 118 -25.54 -42.84 -34.40
N PRO A 119 -25.76 -42.64 -33.09
CA PRO A 119 -26.49 -41.47 -32.63
C PRO A 119 -25.58 -40.26 -32.78
N SER A 120 -26.06 -39.20 -33.44
CA SER A 120 -25.29 -37.96 -33.52
C SER A 120 -25.30 -37.29 -32.16
N VAL A 121 -24.11 -37.20 -31.54
CA VAL A 121 -23.92 -36.47 -30.30
C VAL A 121 -24.37 -35.02 -30.48
N GLU A 122 -24.22 -34.46 -31.68
CA GLU A 122 -24.71 -33.13 -32.02
C GLU A 122 -26.24 -33.02 -31.94
N GLU A 123 -27.00 -34.01 -32.40
CA GLU A 123 -28.47 -34.01 -32.26
C GLU A 123 -28.89 -34.06 -30.79
N LEU A 124 -28.20 -34.88 -29.99
CA LEU A 124 -28.45 -34.96 -28.55
C LEU A 124 -28.14 -33.62 -27.86
N ILE A 125 -27.04 -32.98 -28.22
CA ILE A 125 -26.68 -31.64 -27.72
C ILE A 125 -27.75 -30.62 -28.13
N GLU A 126 -28.23 -30.63 -29.38
CA GLU A 126 -29.28 -29.72 -29.87
C GLU A 126 -30.62 -29.89 -29.14
N ILE A 127 -30.97 -31.13 -28.77
CA ILE A 127 -32.18 -31.39 -27.97
C ILE A 127 -32.03 -30.78 -26.58
N LEU A 128 -30.93 -31.10 -25.88
CA LEU A 128 -30.68 -30.62 -24.53
C LEU A 128 -30.45 -29.11 -24.46
N HIS A 129 -29.87 -28.53 -25.52
CA HIS A 129 -29.63 -27.09 -25.67
C HIS A 129 -30.91 -26.27 -25.52
N ARG A 130 -32.05 -26.77 -26.01
CA ARG A 130 -33.35 -26.07 -25.94
C ARG A 130 -33.84 -25.84 -24.52
N ASP A 131 -33.41 -26.67 -23.57
CA ASP A 131 -33.82 -26.60 -22.17
C ASP A 131 -32.88 -25.71 -21.34
N VAL A 132 -31.79 -25.20 -21.92
CA VAL A 132 -30.82 -24.35 -21.21
C VAL A 132 -31.25 -22.88 -21.24
N THR A 133 -31.45 -22.30 -20.05
CA THR A 133 -31.86 -20.90 -19.90
C THR A 133 -30.67 -19.94 -19.85
N ASP A 134 -30.93 -18.63 -20.05
CA ASP A 134 -29.92 -17.58 -19.86
C ASP A 134 -29.34 -17.54 -18.44
N GLY A 135 -30.16 -17.84 -17.43
CA GLY A 135 -29.69 -17.92 -16.04
C GLY A 135 -28.58 -18.96 -15.89
N MET A 136 -28.81 -20.16 -16.45
CA MET A 136 -27.83 -21.25 -16.42
C MET A 136 -26.56 -20.91 -17.20
N ALA A 137 -26.69 -20.24 -18.35
CA ALA A 137 -25.54 -19.78 -19.13
C ALA A 137 -24.67 -18.78 -18.33
N LYS A 138 -25.29 -17.84 -17.62
CA LYS A 138 -24.58 -16.86 -16.76
C LYS A 138 -23.93 -17.51 -15.55
N ASP A 139 -24.57 -18.50 -14.93
CA ASP A 139 -23.98 -19.27 -13.83
C ASP A 139 -22.76 -20.07 -14.31
N LYS A 140 -22.84 -20.65 -15.52
CA LYS A 140 -21.69 -21.33 -16.13
C LYS A 140 -20.58 -20.34 -16.50
N LEU A 141 -20.91 -19.14 -16.97
CA LEU A 141 -19.90 -18.09 -17.19
C LEU A 141 -19.15 -17.73 -15.90
N LYS A 142 -19.87 -17.58 -14.79
CA LYS A 142 -19.27 -17.37 -13.47
C LYS A 142 -18.27 -18.48 -13.14
N GLU A 143 -18.66 -19.74 -13.28
CA GLU A 143 -17.78 -20.90 -13.04
C GLU A 143 -16.52 -20.86 -13.92
N PHE A 144 -16.66 -20.53 -15.22
CA PHE A 144 -15.52 -20.38 -16.13
C PHE A 144 -14.56 -19.27 -15.71
N LEU A 145 -15.08 -18.13 -15.27
CA LEU A 145 -14.27 -17.00 -14.81
C LEU A 145 -13.56 -17.33 -13.48
N GLU A 146 -14.22 -18.04 -12.56
CA GLU A 146 -13.61 -18.55 -11.32
C GLU A 146 -12.47 -19.54 -11.61
N TRP A 147 -12.64 -20.41 -12.61
CA TRP A 147 -11.57 -21.26 -13.11
C TRP A 147 -10.43 -20.45 -13.74
N GLY A 148 -10.76 -19.39 -14.47
CA GLY A 148 -9.79 -18.44 -15.03
C GLY A 148 -8.99 -17.70 -13.98
N VAL A 149 -9.60 -17.36 -12.84
CA VAL A 149 -8.91 -16.79 -11.68
C VAL A 149 -7.92 -17.79 -11.07
N SER A 150 -8.34 -19.04 -10.90
CA SER A 150 -7.53 -20.09 -10.25
C SER A 150 -6.42 -20.64 -11.15
N GLY A 151 -6.58 -20.50 -12.47
CA GLY A 151 -5.72 -21.05 -13.51
C GLY A 151 -5.90 -22.56 -13.69
N LYS A 152 -5.99 -23.03 -14.94
CA LYS A 152 -5.92 -24.48 -15.22
C LYS A 152 -4.51 -24.99 -14.89
N LYS A 153 -4.39 -25.96 -13.99
CA LYS A 153 -3.15 -26.75 -13.83
C LYS A 153 -2.91 -27.60 -15.09
N GLY A 154 -2.31 -27.04 -16.14
CA GLY A 154 -1.72 -27.85 -17.21
C GLY A 154 -1.68 -27.24 -18.61
N LYS A 155 -0.45 -27.27 -19.17
CA LYS A 155 -0.04 -27.18 -20.59
C LYS A 155 -0.08 -25.80 -21.27
N GLY A 156 0.63 -24.85 -20.66
CA GLY A 156 1.28 -23.72 -21.33
C GLY A 156 2.53 -23.36 -20.53
N ARG A 157 3.67 -23.10 -21.19
CA ARG A 157 4.81 -22.51 -20.49
C ARG A 157 4.57 -21.00 -20.52
N PRO A 158 4.40 -20.32 -19.37
CA PRO A 158 4.14 -18.90 -19.37
C PRO A 158 5.26 -18.14 -20.12
N PRO A 159 4.95 -16.99 -20.72
CA PRO A 159 5.97 -16.12 -21.31
C PRO A 159 7.12 -15.86 -20.33
N LYS A 160 8.34 -15.69 -20.86
CA LYS A 160 9.54 -15.49 -20.04
C LYS A 160 9.42 -14.17 -19.28
N GLY A 161 9.22 -14.22 -17.96
CA GLY A 161 8.99 -13.05 -17.10
C GLY A 161 7.62 -13.04 -16.39
N PHE A 162 6.69 -13.91 -16.79
CA PHE A 162 5.35 -13.97 -16.22
C PHE A 162 5.35 -14.40 -14.75
N LYS A 163 4.79 -13.58 -13.86
CA LYS A 163 4.58 -13.91 -12.45
C LYS A 163 3.28 -14.69 -12.32
N ALA A 164 3.36 -15.95 -11.89
CA ALA A 164 2.19 -16.81 -11.70
C ALA A 164 1.20 -16.32 -10.62
N ARG A 165 1.55 -15.27 -9.85
CA ARG A 165 0.73 -14.67 -8.81
C ARG A 165 0.78 -13.15 -8.93
N SER A 166 -0.37 -12.52 -8.75
CA SER A 166 -0.50 -11.07 -8.64
C SER A 166 0.10 -10.58 -7.31
N GLU A 167 0.96 -9.57 -7.38
CA GLU A 167 1.60 -8.93 -6.22
C GLU A 167 0.70 -7.87 -5.59
N VAL A 168 -0.15 -7.25 -6.41
CA VAL A 168 -1.01 -6.13 -6.00
C VAL A 168 -2.34 -6.63 -5.45
N PHE A 169 -3.05 -7.48 -6.19
CA PHE A 169 -4.36 -8.00 -5.79
C PHE A 169 -4.24 -9.15 -4.78
N LYS A 170 -3.11 -9.87 -4.73
CA LYS A 170 -2.84 -10.95 -3.75
C LYS A 170 -3.94 -12.02 -3.61
N GLY A 171 -4.70 -12.28 -4.67
CA GLY A 171 -5.82 -13.21 -4.66
C GLY A 171 -7.15 -12.61 -4.19
N ASN A 172 -7.22 -11.31 -3.92
CA ASN A 172 -8.46 -10.58 -3.65
C ASN A 172 -9.23 -10.38 -4.95
N VAL A 173 -10.04 -11.38 -5.27
CA VAL A 173 -10.88 -11.35 -6.46
C VAL A 173 -12.16 -12.10 -6.18
N GLU A 174 -13.25 -11.59 -6.75
CA GLU A 174 -14.54 -12.24 -6.63
C GLU A 174 -15.30 -12.15 -7.95
N VAL A 175 -15.92 -13.27 -8.32
CA VAL A 175 -16.74 -13.37 -9.52
C VAL A 175 -18.21 -13.37 -9.11
N VAL A 176 -18.96 -12.38 -9.57
CA VAL A 176 -20.34 -12.11 -9.13
C VAL A 176 -21.26 -11.89 -10.32
N ARG A 177 -22.56 -12.03 -10.12
CA ARG A 177 -23.57 -11.68 -11.14
C ARG A 177 -24.10 -10.27 -10.93
N SER A 178 -24.28 -9.88 -9.68
CA SER A 178 -24.75 -8.57 -9.27
C SER A 178 -23.80 -7.93 -8.25
N PRO A 179 -23.74 -6.58 -8.16
CA PRO A 179 -23.01 -5.90 -7.09
C PRO A 179 -23.44 -6.32 -5.67
N LYS A 180 -24.68 -6.78 -5.51
CA LYS A 180 -25.22 -7.25 -4.23
C LYS A 180 -24.62 -8.57 -3.74
N ASP A 181 -24.03 -9.34 -4.65
CA ASP A 181 -23.45 -10.64 -4.34
C ASP A 181 -22.00 -10.52 -3.84
N ILE A 182 -21.41 -9.32 -3.86
CA ILE A 182 -20.01 -9.08 -3.47
C ILE A 182 -19.89 -9.18 -1.95
N THR A 183 -18.94 -9.98 -1.49
CA THR A 183 -18.65 -10.15 -0.06
C THR A 183 -18.10 -8.87 0.59
N SER A 184 -18.41 -8.67 1.87
CA SER A 184 -17.82 -7.58 2.65
C SER A 184 -16.30 -7.69 2.73
N GLU A 185 -15.74 -8.91 2.68
CA GLU A 185 -14.29 -9.14 2.66
C GLU A 185 -13.61 -8.44 1.48
N ILE A 186 -14.24 -8.44 0.30
CA ILE A 186 -13.73 -7.77 -0.90
C ILE A 186 -13.97 -6.26 -0.84
N LEU A 187 -15.17 -5.85 -0.42
CA LEU A 187 -15.54 -4.43 -0.34
C LEU A 187 -14.70 -3.66 0.69
N ASP A 188 -14.42 -4.28 1.84
CA ASP A 188 -13.66 -3.68 2.94
C ASP A 188 -12.17 -4.04 2.89
N SER A 189 -11.74 -4.76 1.85
CA SER A 189 -10.39 -5.28 1.73
C SER A 189 -9.33 -4.21 1.86
N VAL A 190 -8.31 -4.49 2.68
CA VAL A 190 -7.15 -3.60 2.85
C VAL A 190 -6.35 -3.49 1.56
N ASN A 191 -6.15 -4.60 0.85
CA ASN A 191 -5.41 -4.57 -0.42
C ASN A 191 -6.35 -4.29 -1.59
N PRO A 192 -5.82 -3.89 -2.75
CA PRO A 192 -6.60 -3.81 -3.97
C PRO A 192 -7.35 -5.10 -4.27
N ALA A 193 -8.55 -4.99 -4.82
CA ALA A 193 -9.40 -6.10 -5.19
C ALA A 193 -9.97 -5.94 -6.60
N LEU A 194 -10.16 -7.08 -7.27
CA LEU A 194 -10.76 -7.16 -8.59
C LEU A 194 -12.15 -7.81 -8.48
N VAL A 195 -13.18 -7.14 -8.98
CA VAL A 195 -14.52 -7.72 -9.11
C VAL A 195 -14.76 -8.06 -10.57
N ILE A 196 -15.13 -9.31 -10.85
CA ILE A 196 -15.46 -9.76 -12.20
C ILE A 196 -16.95 -10.05 -12.28
N PHE A 197 -17.66 -9.32 -13.15
CA PHE A 197 -19.09 -9.54 -13.36
C PHE A 197 -19.33 -10.59 -14.43
N ALA A 198 -20.10 -11.63 -14.11
CA ALA A 198 -20.58 -12.65 -15.06
C ALA A 198 -21.91 -12.27 -15.74
N ASP A 199 -22.31 -11.01 -15.64
CA ASP A 199 -23.51 -10.44 -16.28
C ASP A 199 -23.26 -8.97 -16.66
N LYS A 200 -24.17 -8.39 -17.43
CA LYS A 200 -24.18 -6.94 -17.71
C LYS A 200 -24.44 -6.14 -16.43
N ILE A 201 -23.90 -4.93 -16.37
CA ILE A 201 -24.11 -4.01 -15.25
C ILE A 201 -24.53 -2.64 -15.78
N SER A 202 -25.45 -1.96 -15.07
CA SER A 202 -25.79 -0.58 -15.39
C SER A 202 -24.63 0.36 -15.05
N ARG A 203 -24.54 1.49 -15.75
CA ARG A 203 -23.54 2.51 -15.41
C ARG A 203 -23.70 3.00 -13.97
N GLU A 204 -24.94 3.21 -13.54
CA GLU A 204 -25.27 3.72 -12.21
C GLU A 204 -24.81 2.76 -11.10
N ASP A 205 -25.12 1.46 -11.23
CA ASP A 205 -24.73 0.46 -10.24
C ASP A 205 -23.21 0.29 -10.16
N LEU A 206 -22.53 0.35 -11.31
CA LEU A 206 -21.07 0.25 -11.35
C LEU A 206 -20.40 1.50 -10.74
N GLU A 207 -20.95 2.68 -11.01
CA GLU A 207 -20.48 3.93 -10.43
C GLU A 207 -20.69 3.93 -8.91
N GLU A 208 -21.85 3.50 -8.41
CA GLU A 208 -22.13 3.37 -6.97
C GLU A 208 -21.16 2.41 -6.28
N LEU A 209 -20.84 1.28 -6.91
CA LEU A 209 -19.91 0.29 -6.37
C LEU A 209 -18.48 0.83 -6.22
N LEU A 210 -17.99 1.55 -7.23
CA LEU A 210 -16.59 1.98 -7.32
C LEU A 210 -16.34 3.36 -6.70
N ARG A 211 -17.38 4.18 -6.52
CA ARG A 211 -17.27 5.53 -5.94
C ARG A 211 -16.61 5.48 -4.56
N GLY A 212 -15.65 6.37 -4.34
CA GLY A 212 -14.88 6.42 -3.10
C GLY A 212 -14.04 5.16 -2.81
N LYS A 213 -13.73 4.33 -3.83
CA LYS A 213 -12.89 3.11 -3.68
C LYS A 213 -11.84 3.03 -4.78
N ASN A 214 -10.67 3.61 -4.54
CA ASN A 214 -9.52 3.49 -5.44
C ASN A 214 -8.87 2.10 -5.38
N ASN A 215 -9.07 1.35 -4.29
CA ASN A 215 -8.59 -0.03 -4.17
C ASN A 215 -9.47 -1.06 -4.89
N LEU A 216 -10.61 -0.66 -5.49
CA LEU A 216 -11.50 -1.58 -6.18
C LEU A 216 -11.47 -1.31 -7.68
N VAL A 217 -11.28 -2.36 -8.47
CA VAL A 217 -11.40 -2.31 -9.93
C VAL A 217 -12.38 -3.38 -10.39
N ALA A 218 -13.08 -3.10 -11.49
CA ALA A 218 -14.10 -4.00 -12.03
C ALA A 218 -13.76 -4.43 -13.45
N LEU A 219 -14.06 -5.70 -13.73
CA LEU A 219 -14.05 -6.28 -15.05
C LEU A 219 -15.47 -6.73 -15.37
N THR A 220 -16.02 -6.25 -16.47
CA THR A 220 -17.41 -6.54 -16.85
C THR A 220 -17.50 -6.70 -18.36
N PRO A 221 -18.36 -7.61 -18.85
CA PRO A 221 -18.55 -7.82 -20.27
C PRO A 221 -19.11 -6.56 -20.95
N ILE A 222 -20.15 -5.96 -20.36
CA ILE A 222 -20.84 -4.78 -20.90
C ILE A 222 -21.31 -3.90 -19.74
N VAL A 223 -21.06 -2.59 -19.88
CA VAL A 223 -21.65 -1.55 -19.04
C VAL A 223 -22.73 -0.82 -19.85
N GLU A 224 -23.98 -1.01 -19.46
CA GLU A 224 -25.13 -0.42 -20.14
C GLU A 224 -25.06 1.11 -20.04
N GLY A 225 -25.26 1.80 -21.17
CA GLY A 225 -25.19 3.26 -21.24
C GLY A 225 -23.78 3.86 -21.29
N LEU A 226 -22.72 3.04 -21.31
CA LEU A 226 -21.33 3.52 -21.47
C LEU A 226 -20.64 2.98 -22.72
N ASN A 227 -20.87 1.71 -23.09
CA ASN A 227 -20.24 1.08 -24.25
C ASN A 227 -21.28 0.47 -25.18
N ASP A 228 -21.07 0.63 -26.49
CA ASP A 228 -21.84 -0.09 -27.49
C ASP A 228 -21.47 -1.57 -27.50
N GLU A 229 -22.46 -2.42 -27.72
CA GLU A 229 -22.24 -3.86 -27.87
C GLU A 229 -21.44 -4.15 -29.13
N GLU A 230 -20.27 -4.77 -28.96
CA GLU A 230 -19.46 -5.23 -30.08
C GLU A 230 -20.23 -6.34 -30.82
N LYS A 231 -20.27 -6.27 -32.15
CA LYS A 231 -20.94 -7.29 -32.97
C LYS A 231 -20.00 -8.42 -33.32
N LEU A 232 -20.56 -9.62 -33.48
CA LEU A 232 -19.82 -10.77 -34.02
C LEU A 232 -19.34 -10.45 -35.43
N SER A 233 -18.03 -10.56 -35.63
CA SER A 233 -17.38 -10.41 -36.91
C SER A 233 -17.58 -11.69 -37.75
N PRO A 234 -17.46 -11.60 -39.09
CA PRO A 234 -17.49 -12.78 -39.95
C PRO A 234 -16.41 -13.83 -39.59
N GLU A 235 -15.29 -13.39 -39.03
CA GLU A 235 -14.19 -14.27 -38.61
C GLU A 235 -14.54 -15.06 -37.34
N ASP A 236 -15.29 -14.47 -36.41
CA ASP A 236 -15.71 -15.17 -35.18
C ASP A 236 -16.68 -16.31 -35.47
N ILE A 237 -17.48 -16.17 -36.53
CA ILE A 237 -18.52 -17.13 -36.91
C ILE A 237 -17.95 -18.20 -37.86
N LYS A 238 -16.84 -17.91 -38.55
CA LYS A 238 -16.30 -18.76 -39.61
C LYS A 238 -15.88 -20.13 -39.06
N GLY A 239 -16.56 -21.17 -39.53
CA GLY A 239 -16.27 -22.55 -39.10
C GLY A 239 -16.93 -22.96 -37.78
N ILE A 240 -17.81 -22.12 -37.22
CA ILE A 240 -18.61 -22.44 -36.02
C ILE A 240 -20.06 -22.56 -36.43
N ARG A 241 -20.57 -23.80 -36.49
CA ARG A 241 -21.91 -24.09 -36.98
C ARG A 241 -22.98 -23.45 -36.09
N GLU A 242 -22.78 -23.52 -34.78
CA GLU A 242 -23.67 -23.05 -33.73
C GLU A 242 -23.88 -21.52 -33.78
N LEU A 243 -22.88 -20.75 -34.25
CA LEU A 243 -22.96 -19.29 -34.35
C LEU A 243 -23.36 -18.78 -35.73
N SER A 244 -23.58 -19.68 -36.71
CA SER A 244 -23.90 -19.29 -38.10
C SER A 244 -25.16 -18.41 -38.21
N ALA A 245 -26.15 -18.64 -37.35
CA ALA A 245 -27.39 -17.85 -37.29
C ALA A 245 -27.26 -16.54 -36.49
N PHE A 246 -26.11 -16.30 -35.84
CA PHE A 246 -25.85 -15.13 -35.00
C PHE A 246 -25.13 -14.01 -35.75
N SER A 247 -25.03 -14.09 -37.08
CA SER A 247 -24.47 -13.01 -37.91
C SER A 247 -25.20 -11.68 -37.66
N GLY A 248 -24.45 -10.65 -37.26
CA GLY A 248 -24.99 -9.32 -36.94
C GLY A 248 -25.50 -9.14 -35.51
N ARG A 249 -25.52 -10.20 -34.68
CA ARG A 249 -25.78 -10.12 -33.22
C ARG A 249 -24.54 -9.73 -32.43
N SER A 250 -24.70 -9.45 -31.14
CA SER A 250 -23.60 -9.04 -30.28
C SER A 250 -22.68 -10.22 -29.92
N VAL A 251 -21.43 -9.92 -29.60
CA VAL A 251 -20.45 -10.89 -29.08
C VAL A 251 -20.94 -11.49 -27.75
N TRP A 252 -21.71 -10.73 -26.97
CA TRP A 252 -22.35 -11.21 -25.75
C TRP A 252 -23.41 -12.28 -26.03
N ASP A 253 -24.30 -12.04 -27.00
CA ASP A 253 -25.31 -13.03 -27.40
C ASP A 253 -24.65 -14.32 -27.90
N GLY A 254 -23.56 -14.19 -28.66
CA GLY A 254 -22.76 -15.34 -29.10
C GLY A 254 -22.12 -16.10 -27.93
N LEU A 255 -21.61 -15.40 -26.92
CA LEU A 255 -21.03 -16.03 -25.73
C LEU A 255 -22.08 -16.83 -24.96
N LEU A 256 -23.25 -16.25 -24.71
CA LEU A 256 -24.35 -16.93 -24.04
C LEU A 256 -24.78 -18.19 -24.79
N GLU A 257 -24.87 -18.12 -26.13
CA GLU A 257 -25.24 -19.30 -26.93
C GLU A 257 -24.18 -20.41 -26.82
N MET A 258 -22.89 -20.07 -26.95
CA MET A 258 -21.83 -21.07 -26.80
C MET A 258 -21.80 -21.71 -25.41
N LEU A 259 -22.12 -20.93 -24.36
CA LEU A 259 -22.26 -21.46 -23.00
C LEU A 259 -23.44 -22.41 -22.88
N ARG A 260 -24.58 -22.13 -23.54
CA ARG A 260 -25.73 -23.05 -23.56
C ARG A 260 -25.37 -24.38 -24.22
N TYR A 261 -24.69 -24.33 -25.37
CA TYR A 261 -24.18 -25.53 -26.04
C TYR A 261 -23.19 -26.32 -25.17
N PHE A 262 -22.31 -25.62 -24.44
CA PHE A 262 -21.41 -26.27 -23.48
C PHE A 262 -22.18 -26.95 -22.35
N ILE A 263 -23.15 -26.28 -21.73
CA ILE A 263 -23.97 -26.86 -20.65
C ILE A 263 -24.72 -28.11 -21.16
N ALA A 264 -25.31 -28.02 -22.35
CA ALA A 264 -25.99 -29.14 -22.98
C ALA A 264 -25.03 -30.33 -23.16
N ALA A 265 -23.84 -30.11 -23.71
CA ALA A 265 -22.82 -31.15 -23.82
C ALA A 265 -22.33 -31.66 -22.45
N ASP A 266 -22.21 -30.78 -21.45
CA ASP A 266 -21.74 -31.11 -20.11
C ASP A 266 -22.73 -32.00 -19.33
N SER A 267 -24.02 -31.79 -19.58
CA SER A 267 -25.12 -32.55 -18.98
C SER A 267 -25.28 -33.98 -19.51
N ILE A 268 -24.59 -34.34 -20.59
CA ILE A 268 -24.65 -35.68 -21.17
C ILE A 268 -23.90 -36.67 -20.27
N GLY A 269 -24.64 -37.33 -19.39
CA GLY A 269 -24.18 -38.41 -18.55
C GLY A 269 -24.19 -39.78 -19.24
N GLU A 270 -23.62 -40.77 -18.57
CA GLU A 270 -23.62 -42.15 -19.07
C GLU A 270 -25.04 -42.73 -19.18
N GLU A 271 -25.97 -42.33 -18.31
CA GLU A 271 -27.38 -42.74 -18.37
C GLU A 271 -28.10 -42.16 -19.59
N ASN A 272 -27.83 -40.90 -19.93
CA ASN A 272 -28.36 -40.26 -21.15
C ASN A 272 -27.84 -40.99 -22.39
N LEU A 273 -26.55 -41.33 -22.42
CA LEU A 273 -25.95 -42.11 -23.51
C LEU A 273 -26.53 -43.53 -23.59
N LYS A 274 -26.74 -44.18 -22.44
CA LYS A 274 -27.38 -45.51 -22.37
C LYS A 274 -28.83 -45.49 -22.81
N ALA A 275 -29.61 -44.48 -22.41
CA ALA A 275 -31.00 -44.31 -22.85
C ALA A 275 -31.06 -44.05 -24.36
N PHE A 276 -30.17 -43.19 -24.87
CA PHE A 276 -30.06 -42.86 -26.29
C PHE A 276 -29.66 -44.07 -27.16
N ILE A 277 -28.88 -45.02 -26.61
CA ILE A 277 -28.56 -46.30 -27.25
C ILE A 277 -29.69 -47.34 -27.04
N GLY A 278 -30.30 -47.34 -25.85
CA GLY A 278 -31.26 -48.35 -25.36
C GLY A 278 -32.67 -48.25 -25.94
N GLU A 279 -33.08 -47.09 -26.47
CA GLU A 279 -34.35 -46.97 -27.21
C GLU A 279 -34.43 -47.85 -28.48
N LYS A 280 -33.35 -48.53 -28.90
CA LYS A 280 -33.31 -49.30 -30.16
C LYS A 280 -32.62 -50.68 -30.15
N GLY A 281 -32.33 -51.30 -29.00
CA GLY A 281 -31.69 -52.63 -29.01
C GLY A 281 -31.94 -53.47 -27.75
N ALA A 282 -32.65 -54.59 -27.89
CA ALA A 282 -32.86 -55.58 -26.84
C ALA A 282 -32.37 -56.98 -27.30
N SER A 283 -31.11 -57.34 -26.99
CA SER A 283 -30.67 -58.74 -26.78
C SER A 283 -29.26 -58.80 -26.16
N GLU A 284 -28.90 -59.93 -25.55
CA GLU A 284 -27.66 -60.15 -24.74
C GLU A 284 -26.35 -60.07 -25.54
N GLU A 285 -26.36 -60.27 -26.87
CA GLU A 285 -25.16 -60.09 -27.73
C GLU A 285 -24.75 -58.62 -27.91
N TYR A 286 -25.63 -57.66 -27.56
CA TYR A 286 -25.38 -56.23 -27.71
C TYR A 286 -24.69 -55.57 -26.52
N GLU A 287 -24.47 -56.24 -25.38
CA GLU A 287 -23.89 -55.59 -24.19
C GLU A 287 -22.43 -55.14 -24.38
N ALA A 288 -21.61 -55.95 -25.05
CA ALA A 288 -20.21 -55.61 -25.33
C ALA A 288 -20.11 -54.46 -26.35
N LEU A 289 -20.91 -54.53 -27.42
CA LEU A 289 -21.04 -53.48 -28.43
C LEU A 289 -21.58 -52.16 -27.84
N ALA A 290 -22.55 -52.24 -26.93
CA ALA A 290 -23.10 -51.07 -26.25
C ALA A 290 -22.03 -50.37 -25.38
N LYS A 291 -21.17 -51.12 -24.69
CA LYS A 291 -20.06 -50.55 -23.90
C LYS A 291 -19.02 -49.84 -24.78
N ASP A 292 -18.66 -50.42 -25.91
CA ASP A 292 -17.73 -49.81 -26.87
C ASP A 292 -18.36 -48.55 -27.50
N MET A 293 -19.65 -48.58 -27.85
CA MET A 293 -20.40 -47.42 -28.34
C MET A 293 -20.49 -46.30 -27.30
N ILE A 294 -20.80 -46.61 -26.04
CA ILE A 294 -20.81 -45.62 -24.94
C ILE A 294 -19.45 -44.95 -24.82
N THR A 295 -18.36 -45.72 -24.91
CA THR A 295 -16.99 -45.20 -24.81
C THR A 295 -16.67 -44.26 -25.98
N LEU A 296 -17.07 -44.62 -27.20
CA LEU A 296 -16.91 -43.77 -28.38
C LEU A 296 -17.73 -42.48 -28.27
N LEU A 297 -19.00 -42.57 -27.85
CA LEU A 297 -19.86 -41.40 -27.67
C LEU A 297 -19.35 -40.47 -26.57
N LYS A 298 -18.83 -41.01 -25.46
CA LYS A 298 -18.14 -40.23 -24.42
C LYS A 298 -16.96 -39.46 -25.01
N GLY A 299 -16.10 -40.13 -25.79
CA GLY A 299 -14.98 -39.45 -26.46
C GLY A 299 -15.42 -38.34 -27.43
N LYS A 300 -16.54 -38.52 -28.13
CA LYS A 300 -17.14 -37.46 -28.97
C LYS A 300 -17.69 -36.30 -28.15
N VAL A 301 -18.39 -36.59 -27.05
CA VAL A 301 -18.89 -35.58 -26.10
C VAL A 301 -17.72 -34.76 -25.55
N ASP A 302 -16.65 -35.40 -25.08
CA ASP A 302 -15.47 -34.72 -24.56
C ASP A 302 -14.80 -33.83 -25.62
N SER A 303 -14.67 -34.32 -26.86
CA SER A 303 -14.16 -33.52 -27.98
C SER A 303 -15.02 -32.28 -28.26
N LYS A 304 -16.35 -32.39 -28.14
CA LYS A 304 -17.27 -31.24 -28.27
C LYS A 304 -17.17 -30.27 -27.09
N LYS A 305 -17.02 -30.76 -25.86
CA LYS A 305 -16.77 -29.91 -24.69
C LYS A 305 -15.49 -29.09 -24.88
N ASP A 306 -14.40 -29.72 -25.34
CA ASP A 306 -13.13 -29.04 -25.63
C ASP A 306 -13.27 -28.00 -26.76
N TYR A 307 -14.04 -28.33 -27.79
CA TYR A 307 -14.37 -27.41 -28.89
C TYR A 307 -15.10 -26.17 -28.36
N TYR A 308 -16.21 -26.35 -27.65
CA TYR A 308 -16.99 -25.25 -27.07
C TYR A 308 -16.18 -24.44 -26.06
N TYR A 309 -15.38 -25.10 -25.22
CA TYR A 309 -14.51 -24.44 -24.25
C TYR A 309 -13.56 -23.42 -24.92
N ARG A 310 -12.90 -23.78 -26.02
CA ARG A 310 -12.00 -22.87 -26.75
C ARG A 310 -12.75 -21.65 -27.30
N HIS A 311 -13.91 -21.87 -27.89
CA HIS A 311 -14.72 -20.80 -28.46
C HIS A 311 -15.33 -19.88 -27.39
N ILE A 312 -15.76 -20.42 -26.26
CA ILE A 312 -16.20 -19.65 -25.09
C ILE A 312 -15.08 -18.72 -24.64
N TRP A 313 -13.86 -19.22 -24.45
CA TRP A 313 -12.74 -18.38 -24.01
C TRP A 313 -12.35 -17.29 -25.01
N ASN A 314 -12.43 -17.56 -26.31
CA ASN A 314 -12.25 -16.53 -27.33
C ASN A 314 -13.30 -15.41 -27.20
N LEU A 315 -14.56 -15.77 -26.95
CA LEU A 315 -15.64 -14.80 -26.77
C LEU A 315 -15.57 -14.09 -25.40
N ILE A 316 -15.08 -14.75 -24.35
CA ILE A 316 -14.76 -14.10 -23.06
C ILE A 316 -13.67 -13.04 -23.30
N ASN A 317 -12.58 -13.37 -23.98
CA ASN A 317 -11.53 -12.40 -24.29
C ASN A 317 -12.08 -11.16 -25.02
N ARG A 318 -13.04 -11.35 -25.93
CA ARG A 318 -13.67 -10.23 -26.65
C ARG A 318 -14.62 -9.39 -25.79
N ASN A 319 -15.40 -10.00 -24.91
CA ASN A 319 -16.31 -9.26 -24.04
C ASN A 319 -15.56 -8.51 -22.92
N TYR A 320 -14.48 -9.08 -22.38
CA TYR A 320 -13.79 -8.55 -21.19
C TYR A 320 -12.52 -7.75 -21.55
N ARG A 321 -12.64 -6.77 -22.46
CA ARG A 321 -11.49 -5.96 -22.94
C ARG A 321 -11.22 -4.68 -22.16
N ARG A 322 -12.07 -4.37 -21.17
CA ARG A 322 -12.03 -3.10 -20.43
C ARG A 322 -11.96 -3.34 -18.92
N VAL A 323 -11.06 -2.63 -18.26
CA VAL A 323 -11.02 -2.54 -16.80
C VAL A 323 -11.59 -1.19 -16.38
N TYR A 324 -12.53 -1.20 -15.44
CA TYR A 324 -13.24 -0.03 -14.94
C TYR A 324 -12.76 0.33 -13.54
N TYR A 325 -12.67 1.62 -13.28
CA TYR A 325 -12.23 2.18 -12.00
C TYR A 325 -12.82 3.58 -11.85
N HIS A 326 -12.86 4.11 -10.62
CA HIS A 326 -13.43 5.44 -10.37
C HIS A 326 -12.35 6.38 -9.83
N ARG A 327 -12.07 7.47 -10.56
CA ARG A 327 -11.04 8.47 -10.21
C ARG A 327 -11.39 9.84 -10.77
N LEU A 328 -10.89 10.88 -10.11
CA LEU A 328 -11.16 12.28 -10.43
C LEU A 328 -12.67 12.61 -10.52
N GLY A 329 -13.48 11.95 -9.69
CA GLY A 329 -14.93 12.13 -9.61
C GLY A 329 -15.72 11.46 -10.74
N GLU A 330 -15.08 10.62 -11.56
CA GLU A 330 -15.70 10.01 -12.74
C GLU A 330 -15.43 8.51 -12.83
N LEU A 331 -16.41 7.76 -13.34
CA LEU A 331 -16.21 6.39 -13.80
C LEU A 331 -15.35 6.40 -15.07
N ARG A 332 -14.20 5.74 -15.00
CA ARG A 332 -13.23 5.64 -16.11
C ARG A 332 -13.02 4.19 -16.50
N SER A 333 -12.54 3.99 -17.72
CA SER A 333 -12.15 2.67 -18.20
C SER A 333 -10.87 2.72 -19.02
N VAL A 334 -10.12 1.63 -19.01
CA VAL A 334 -8.99 1.43 -19.95
C VAL A 334 -9.28 0.24 -20.83
N HIS A 335 -9.13 0.43 -22.14
CA HIS A 335 -9.39 -0.58 -23.16
C HIS A 335 -8.10 -1.26 -23.63
N GLY A 336 -8.23 -2.51 -24.10
CA GLY A 336 -7.15 -3.31 -24.68
C GLY A 336 -6.67 -4.47 -23.81
N LEU A 337 -7.41 -4.84 -22.76
CA LEU A 337 -7.12 -6.05 -21.99
C LEU A 337 -7.34 -7.29 -22.89
N SER A 338 -6.43 -8.26 -22.81
CA SER A 338 -6.56 -9.55 -23.49
C SER A 338 -6.48 -10.69 -22.48
N LEU A 339 -7.57 -11.42 -22.29
CA LEU A 339 -7.61 -12.60 -21.43
C LEU A 339 -7.27 -13.87 -22.22
N GLU A 340 -6.56 -14.80 -21.58
CA GLU A 340 -6.17 -16.08 -22.15
C GLU A 340 -6.67 -17.24 -21.27
N SER A 341 -7.04 -18.37 -21.88
CA SER A 341 -7.66 -19.50 -21.17
C SER A 341 -6.70 -20.30 -20.28
N ASP A 342 -5.40 -20.25 -20.61
CA ASP A 342 -4.32 -21.03 -19.99
C ASP A 342 -3.53 -20.20 -18.95
N VAL A 343 -3.85 -18.91 -18.82
CA VAL A 343 -3.15 -17.97 -17.95
C VAL A 343 -4.12 -17.41 -16.91
N PRO A 344 -3.74 -17.31 -15.62
CA PRO A 344 -4.62 -16.75 -14.60
C PRO A 344 -4.99 -15.28 -14.88
N ILE A 345 -6.26 -14.91 -14.67
CA ILE A 345 -6.77 -13.56 -14.99
C ILE A 345 -6.04 -12.46 -14.20
N LEU A 346 -5.74 -12.70 -12.91
CA LEU A 346 -5.21 -11.67 -12.02
C LEU A 346 -3.86 -11.07 -12.47
N PRO A 347 -2.82 -11.88 -12.77
CA PRO A 347 -1.58 -11.35 -13.33
C PRO A 347 -1.76 -10.58 -14.63
N ILE A 348 -2.64 -11.03 -15.54
CA ILE A 348 -2.92 -10.33 -16.81
C ILE A 348 -3.47 -8.94 -16.53
N VAL A 349 -4.46 -8.83 -15.64
CA VAL A 349 -5.06 -7.54 -15.27
C VAL A 349 -4.04 -6.64 -14.58
N GLU A 350 -3.20 -7.18 -13.69
CA GLU A 350 -2.15 -6.39 -13.02
C GLU A 350 -1.11 -5.84 -14.02
N GLU A 351 -0.61 -6.68 -14.92
CA GLU A 351 0.36 -6.27 -15.95
C GLU A 351 -0.24 -5.21 -16.88
N PHE A 352 -1.48 -5.42 -17.33
CA PHE A 352 -2.21 -4.44 -18.13
C PHE A 352 -2.37 -3.11 -17.40
N LEU A 353 -2.77 -3.10 -16.13
CA LEU A 353 -2.90 -1.87 -15.35
C LEU A 353 -1.55 -1.19 -15.10
N ARG A 354 -0.46 -1.96 -15.03
CA ARG A 354 0.91 -1.45 -14.93
C ARG A 354 1.36 -0.77 -16.21
N GLU A 355 1.13 -1.39 -17.37
CA GLU A 355 1.39 -0.78 -18.69
C GLU A 355 0.64 0.54 -18.90
N LYS A 356 -0.56 0.64 -18.32
CA LYS A 356 -1.40 1.85 -18.39
C LYS A 356 -1.06 2.90 -17.34
N GLY A 357 -0.05 2.65 -16.49
CA GLY A 357 0.41 3.58 -15.46
C GLY A 357 -0.55 3.74 -14.27
N LEU A 358 -1.54 2.85 -14.11
CA LEU A 358 -2.46 2.86 -12.97
C LEU A 358 -1.88 2.17 -11.74
N ILE A 359 -1.03 1.16 -11.98
CA ILE A 359 -0.19 0.48 -10.99
C ILE A 359 1.26 0.87 -11.29
N PRO A 360 2.01 1.45 -10.34
CA PRO A 360 3.40 1.79 -10.56
C PRO A 360 4.28 0.53 -10.51
N SER A 361 5.42 0.55 -11.21
CA SER A 361 6.39 -0.56 -11.17
C SER A 361 7.01 -0.75 -9.78
N GLU A 362 7.27 0.36 -9.11
CA GLU A 362 7.75 0.46 -7.73
C GLU A 362 7.05 1.65 -7.06
N PHE A 363 6.84 1.57 -5.75
CA PHE A 363 6.30 2.69 -4.97
C PHE A 363 7.27 3.01 -3.86
N THR A 364 7.95 4.14 -3.99
CA THR A 364 9.08 4.56 -3.16
C THR A 364 8.67 5.61 -2.13
N LYS A 365 9.60 5.96 -1.24
CA LYS A 365 9.41 7.06 -0.29
C LYS A 365 9.13 8.41 -0.99
N ASP A 366 9.74 8.66 -2.15
CA ASP A 366 9.60 9.94 -2.86
C ASP A 366 8.22 10.05 -3.51
N ASP A 367 7.67 8.93 -3.97
CA ASP A 367 6.29 8.83 -4.45
C ASP A 367 5.29 9.12 -3.32
N LEU A 368 5.54 8.55 -2.14
CA LEU A 368 4.72 8.78 -0.94
C LEU A 368 4.74 10.26 -0.52
N VAL A 369 5.92 10.87 -0.44
CA VAL A 369 6.08 12.29 -0.06
C VAL A 369 5.40 13.20 -1.08
N SER A 370 5.61 12.96 -2.38
CA SER A 370 4.97 13.73 -3.45
C SER A 370 3.45 13.62 -3.35
N MET A 371 2.92 12.42 -3.15
CA MET A 371 1.49 12.21 -3.00
C MET A 371 0.89 12.94 -1.77
N ILE A 372 1.57 12.92 -0.61
CA ILE A 372 1.11 13.64 0.58
C ILE A 372 1.09 15.15 0.30
N ARG A 373 2.14 15.69 -0.30
CA ARG A 373 2.22 17.12 -0.64
C ARG A 373 1.14 17.52 -1.65
N ASP A 374 1.01 16.75 -2.72
CA ASP A 374 0.20 17.14 -3.88
C ASP A 374 -1.31 16.96 -3.61
N TYR A 375 -1.70 15.99 -2.77
CA TYR A 375 -3.11 15.64 -2.57
C TYR A 375 -3.66 15.86 -1.16
N LEU A 376 -2.82 15.71 -0.13
CA LEU A 376 -3.26 15.96 1.26
C LEU A 376 -2.96 17.38 1.70
N GLY A 377 -2.26 18.18 0.87
CA GLY A 377 -1.82 19.55 1.19
C GLY A 377 -1.03 19.60 2.51
N GLY A 378 -0.49 18.46 2.93
CA GLY A 378 -0.15 18.18 4.31
C GLY A 378 1.17 18.81 4.73
N ASP A 379 1.23 19.22 5.99
CA ASP A 379 2.48 19.48 6.67
C ASP A 379 3.27 18.17 6.78
N LEU A 380 4.43 18.11 6.13
CA LEU A 380 5.35 16.98 6.22
C LEU A 380 6.01 16.88 7.59
N SER A 381 5.78 17.83 8.51
CA SER A 381 6.24 17.71 9.89
C SER A 381 5.57 16.53 10.62
N ARG A 382 4.31 16.20 10.29
CA ARG A 382 3.53 15.17 10.98
C ARG A 382 2.68 14.36 10.02
N ILE A 383 2.94 13.06 9.96
CA ILE A 383 2.26 12.14 9.04
C ILE A 383 1.58 11.03 9.84
N ASN A 384 0.25 10.99 9.79
CA ASN A 384 -0.52 9.85 10.31
C ASN A 384 -0.59 8.77 9.23
N VAL A 385 0.12 7.65 9.43
CA VAL A 385 0.27 6.59 8.43
C VAL A 385 -1.07 5.96 8.07
N GLY A 386 -1.94 5.72 9.06
CA GLY A 386 -3.27 5.16 8.83
C GLY A 386 -4.18 6.09 8.03
N HIS A 387 -4.14 7.40 8.28
CA HIS A 387 -4.91 8.38 7.51
C HIS A 387 -4.45 8.43 6.06
N VAL A 388 -3.14 8.41 5.81
CA VAL A 388 -2.60 8.39 4.45
C VAL A 388 -3.03 7.11 3.73
N TRP A 389 -2.94 5.95 4.39
CA TRP A 389 -3.39 4.69 3.79
C TRP A 389 -4.89 4.68 3.48
N SER A 390 -5.71 5.18 4.42
CA SER A 390 -7.15 5.32 4.21
C SER A 390 -7.44 6.20 3.00
N PHE A 391 -6.75 7.34 2.87
CA PHE A 391 -6.90 8.23 1.73
C PHE A 391 -6.56 7.52 0.41
N ILE A 392 -5.44 6.79 0.34
CA ILE A 392 -5.06 6.04 -0.86
C ILE A 392 -6.13 5.04 -1.28
N ARG A 393 -6.77 4.37 -0.31
CA ARG A 393 -7.80 3.38 -0.58
C ARG A 393 -9.13 4.00 -1.00
N THR A 394 -9.54 5.10 -0.38
CA THR A 394 -10.93 5.59 -0.46
C THR A 394 -11.10 6.91 -1.20
N THR A 395 -10.04 7.47 -1.78
CA THR A 395 -10.15 8.72 -2.54
C THR A 395 -10.64 8.47 -3.95
N ASP A 396 -11.63 9.26 -4.38
CA ASP A 396 -12.08 9.33 -5.76
C ASP A 396 -11.78 10.69 -6.40
N LYS A 397 -11.26 11.67 -5.66
CA LYS A 397 -10.99 13.04 -6.14
C LYS A 397 -9.57 13.26 -6.64
N ALA A 398 -8.68 12.31 -6.36
CA ALA A 398 -7.27 12.39 -6.69
C ALA A 398 -6.86 11.25 -7.63
N ASN A 399 -5.82 11.47 -8.43
CA ASN A 399 -5.26 10.43 -9.28
C ASN A 399 -4.17 9.65 -8.53
N VAL A 400 -4.58 8.90 -7.51
CA VAL A 400 -3.69 8.10 -6.66
C VAL A 400 -3.47 6.72 -7.28
N PRO A 401 -2.24 6.18 -7.33
CA PRO A 401 -1.98 4.85 -7.88
C PRO A 401 -2.71 3.73 -7.13
N ILE A 402 -2.94 2.61 -7.81
CA ILE A 402 -3.36 1.35 -7.16
C ILE A 402 -2.09 0.65 -6.67
N ILE A 403 -1.94 0.52 -5.36
CA ILE A 403 -0.78 -0.12 -4.71
C ILE A 403 -1.25 -1.07 -3.62
N SER A 404 -0.47 -2.12 -3.34
CA SER A 404 -0.75 -3.00 -2.20
C SER A 404 -0.36 -2.33 -0.88
N TYR A 405 -0.95 -2.80 0.22
CA TYR A 405 -0.58 -2.31 1.56
C TYR A 405 0.89 -2.58 1.89
N GLU A 406 1.45 -3.67 1.36
CA GLU A 406 2.86 -3.99 1.55
C GLU A 406 3.78 -2.98 0.86
N MET A 407 3.45 -2.57 -0.37
CA MET A 407 4.20 -1.52 -1.07
C MET A 407 4.15 -0.20 -0.30
N PHE A 408 2.96 0.18 0.18
CA PHE A 408 2.78 1.37 1.01
C PHE A 408 3.62 1.32 2.30
N VAL A 409 3.52 0.24 3.08
CA VAL A 409 4.29 0.09 4.33
C VAL A 409 5.79 0.06 4.06
N SER A 410 6.23 -0.45 2.91
CA SER A 410 7.64 -0.46 2.52
C SER A 410 8.14 0.95 2.25
N ALA A 411 7.39 1.77 1.51
CA ALA A 411 7.71 3.20 1.32
C ALA A 411 7.74 3.97 2.65
N VAL A 412 6.82 3.68 3.58
CA VAL A 412 6.82 4.25 4.94
C VAL A 412 8.08 3.86 5.71
N LYS A 413 8.48 2.59 5.66
CA LYS A 413 9.71 2.10 6.30
C LYS A 413 10.94 2.78 5.72
N ASP A 414 11.01 2.97 4.41
CA ASP A 414 12.13 3.64 3.74
C ASP A 414 12.23 5.11 4.12
N LEU A 415 11.10 5.77 4.38
CA LEU A 415 11.07 7.13 4.93
C LEU A 415 11.67 7.18 6.34
N VAL A 416 11.31 6.22 7.20
CA VAL A 416 11.84 6.09 8.57
C VAL A 416 13.33 5.72 8.58
N LYS A 417 13.80 4.86 7.68
CA LYS A 417 15.21 4.42 7.61
C LYS A 417 16.21 5.57 7.46
N ASN A 418 15.81 6.69 6.83
CA ASN A 418 16.71 7.84 6.63
C ASN A 418 16.88 8.69 7.90
N LEU A 419 16.21 8.36 9.00
CA LEU A 419 16.18 9.13 10.24
C LEU A 419 15.62 10.56 10.08
N ASP A 420 14.94 10.86 8.98
CA ASP A 420 14.24 12.14 8.81
C ASP A 420 12.96 12.21 9.67
N TYR A 421 12.45 11.05 10.07
CA TYR A 421 11.23 10.93 10.85
C TYR A 421 11.42 10.03 12.06
N ALA A 422 10.94 10.51 13.20
CA ALA A 422 10.71 9.73 14.40
C ALA A 422 9.34 9.04 14.33
N VAL A 423 9.24 7.88 14.96
CA VAL A 423 8.02 7.07 15.03
C VAL A 423 7.41 7.23 16.41
N LYS A 424 6.20 7.77 16.47
CA LYS A 424 5.42 7.90 17.70
C LYS A 424 4.33 6.84 17.76
N LEU A 425 4.29 6.12 18.88
CA LEU A 425 3.42 4.97 19.15
C LEU A 425 2.84 5.08 20.57
N LYS A 426 1.54 5.35 20.70
CA LYS A 426 0.84 5.44 22.00
C LYS A 426 1.60 6.25 23.07
N GLY A 427 2.16 7.39 22.69
CA GLY A 427 2.90 8.30 23.59
C GLY A 427 4.40 8.00 23.74
N VAL A 428 4.92 6.91 23.15
CA VAL A 428 6.36 6.65 23.07
C VAL A 428 6.90 7.14 21.73
N THR A 429 7.95 7.95 21.75
CA THR A 429 8.64 8.43 20.55
C THR A 429 9.94 7.68 20.38
N ILE A 430 10.13 7.05 19.22
CA ILE A 430 11.30 6.24 18.86
C ILE A 430 11.95 6.87 17.64
N TRP A 431 13.25 7.18 17.74
CA TRP A 431 13.99 7.77 16.63
C TRP A 431 15.36 7.12 16.50
N LYS A 432 16.45 7.83 16.77
CA LYS A 432 17.80 7.33 16.50
C LYS A 432 18.21 6.26 17.52
N PRO A 433 18.73 5.10 17.09
CA PRO A 433 19.20 4.05 18.00
C PRO A 433 20.54 4.43 18.64
N VAL A 434 20.81 3.86 19.83
CA VAL A 434 22.09 3.96 20.52
C VAL A 434 22.71 2.56 20.59
N PHE A 435 23.92 2.40 20.07
CA PHE A 435 24.63 1.11 20.05
C PHE A 435 25.31 0.81 21.39
N GLU A 436 25.53 -0.48 21.71
CA GLU A 436 26.12 -0.86 23.01
C GLU A 436 27.59 -0.46 23.15
N ASN A 437 28.30 -0.31 22.03
CA ASN A 437 29.72 0.02 21.99
C ASN A 437 30.16 0.54 20.61
N LEU A 438 31.39 1.06 20.54
CA LEU A 438 31.99 1.60 19.31
C LEU A 438 32.04 0.57 18.16
N ASN A 439 32.29 -0.71 18.47
CA ASN A 439 32.40 -1.74 17.44
C ASN A 439 31.06 -2.06 16.79
N GLU A 440 29.97 -2.01 17.55
CA GLU A 440 28.61 -2.10 17.03
C GLU A 440 28.24 -0.85 16.23
N ALA A 441 28.56 0.36 16.72
CA ALA A 441 28.30 1.58 15.96
C ALA A 441 28.98 1.61 14.60
N LYS A 442 30.25 1.16 14.52
CA LYS A 442 30.99 1.08 13.25
C LYS A 442 30.33 0.15 12.24
N ARG A 443 29.78 -0.98 12.69
CA ARG A 443 29.22 -2.03 11.81
C ARG A 443 27.72 -1.91 11.59
N GLY A 444 26.99 -1.31 12.53
CA GLY A 444 25.54 -1.25 12.56
C GLY A 444 24.96 -0.24 11.60
N ASP A 445 23.77 -0.55 11.08
CA ASP A 445 22.93 0.33 10.29
C ASP A 445 21.87 0.96 11.21
N GLU A 446 21.84 2.29 11.29
CA GLU A 446 20.93 3.00 12.18
C GLU A 446 19.47 2.92 11.71
N GLY A 447 19.24 2.89 10.40
CA GLY A 447 17.91 2.76 9.82
C GLY A 447 17.31 1.38 10.10
N GLU A 448 18.10 0.32 9.90
CA GLU A 448 17.67 -1.04 10.28
C GLU A 448 17.50 -1.20 11.80
N GLY A 449 18.39 -0.58 12.59
CA GLY A 449 18.26 -0.52 14.05
C GLY A 449 16.96 0.13 14.51
N LEU A 450 16.61 1.28 13.93
CA LEU A 450 15.35 1.97 14.20
C LEU A 450 14.13 1.11 13.83
N LEU A 451 14.11 0.54 12.62
CA LEU A 451 13.00 -0.32 12.19
C LEU A 451 12.85 -1.56 13.08
N LYS A 452 13.95 -2.16 13.53
CA LYS A 452 13.90 -3.29 14.46
C LYS A 452 13.23 -2.87 15.77
N ASN A 453 13.65 -1.76 16.36
CA ASN A 453 13.07 -1.22 17.59
C ASN A 453 11.58 -0.92 17.44
N VAL A 454 11.16 -0.31 16.32
CA VAL A 454 9.76 -0.01 16.02
C VAL A 454 8.93 -1.28 15.87
N ASN A 455 9.43 -2.27 15.11
CA ASN A 455 8.73 -3.53 14.92
C ASN A 455 8.59 -4.33 16.24
N GLU A 456 9.59 -4.29 17.11
CA GLU A 456 9.51 -4.88 18.46
C GLU A 456 8.43 -4.19 19.31
N HIS A 457 8.35 -2.86 19.25
CA HIS A 457 7.32 -2.09 19.96
C HIS A 457 5.91 -2.36 19.42
N LEU A 458 5.74 -2.39 18.09
CA LEU A 458 4.48 -2.75 17.44
C LEU A 458 4.02 -4.16 17.87
N LYS A 459 4.92 -5.15 17.85
CA LYS A 459 4.61 -6.52 18.31
C LYS A 459 4.23 -6.55 19.79
N ARG A 460 5.00 -5.88 20.65
CA ARG A 460 4.75 -5.83 22.11
C ARG A 460 3.38 -5.22 22.42
N LEU A 461 3.00 -4.17 21.69
CA LEU A 461 1.74 -3.45 21.89
C LEU A 461 0.57 -4.01 21.08
N LYS A 462 0.78 -5.06 20.27
CA LYS A 462 -0.18 -5.62 19.31
C LYS A 462 -0.79 -4.57 18.37
N LEU A 463 0.06 -3.67 17.89
CA LEU A 463 -0.29 -2.59 16.94
C LEU A 463 0.20 -2.90 15.54
N ASN A 464 -0.32 -2.15 14.56
CA ASN A 464 0.09 -2.22 13.18
C ASN A 464 0.63 -0.86 12.70
N TRP A 465 1.14 -0.83 11.45
CA TRP A 465 1.72 0.39 10.88
C TRP A 465 0.69 1.52 10.66
N ASN A 466 -0.61 1.25 10.58
CA ASN A 466 -1.64 2.30 10.52
C ASN A 466 -1.78 3.06 11.84
N ASP A 467 -1.32 2.49 12.96
CA ASP A 467 -1.36 3.14 14.29
C ASP A 467 -0.15 4.08 14.52
N VAL A 468 0.71 4.24 13.52
CA VAL A 468 1.96 5.03 13.59
C VAL A 468 1.70 6.49 13.21
N GLU A 469 2.24 7.39 14.03
CA GLU A 469 2.43 8.80 13.69
C GLU A 469 3.92 9.05 13.45
N LEU A 470 4.27 9.61 12.29
CA LEU A 470 5.62 10.04 11.98
C LEU A 470 5.77 11.52 12.30
N LEU A 471 6.82 11.87 13.04
CA LEU A 471 7.14 13.24 13.42
C LEU A 471 8.50 13.62 12.85
N TYR A 472 8.61 14.79 12.25
CA TYR A 472 9.87 15.26 11.71
C TYR A 472 10.89 15.45 12.84
N TRP A 473 12.11 14.97 12.60
CA TRP A 473 13.13 14.83 13.63
C TRP A 473 13.50 16.16 14.33
N GLU A 474 13.44 17.29 13.62
CA GLU A 474 13.77 18.59 14.22
C GLU A 474 12.79 19.01 15.32
N GLU A 475 11.51 18.64 15.19
CA GLU A 475 10.48 18.98 16.18
C GLU A 475 10.65 18.21 17.49
N ILE A 476 11.21 17.00 17.43
CA ILE A 476 11.32 16.09 18.58
C ILE A 476 12.72 16.04 19.18
N PHE A 477 13.72 16.64 18.53
CA PHE A 477 15.13 16.49 18.89
C PHE A 477 15.42 16.87 20.34
N ASP A 478 14.94 18.03 20.79
CA ASP A 478 15.32 18.61 22.08
C ASP A 478 14.78 17.81 23.27
N ASP A 479 13.57 17.26 23.13
CA ASP A 479 12.97 16.39 24.14
C ASP A 479 13.60 15.00 24.10
N TRP A 480 13.79 14.45 22.88
CA TRP A 480 14.39 13.14 22.70
C TRP A 480 15.82 13.06 23.26
N ILE A 481 16.67 14.06 23.03
CA ILE A 481 18.06 14.00 23.51
C ILE A 481 18.14 14.09 25.04
N LYS A 482 17.25 14.88 25.67
CA LYS A 482 17.12 14.93 27.13
C LYS A 482 16.72 13.57 27.70
N ASP A 483 15.75 12.92 27.08
CA ASP A 483 15.29 11.59 27.49
C ASP A 483 16.41 10.54 27.34
N VAL A 484 17.14 10.54 26.22
CA VAL A 484 18.28 9.64 26.00
C VAL A 484 19.40 9.88 27.01
N MET A 485 19.76 11.14 27.28
CA MET A 485 20.78 11.44 28.28
C MET A 485 20.34 11.04 29.69
N SER A 486 19.06 11.24 30.05
CA SER A 486 18.54 10.85 31.36
C SER A 486 18.45 9.33 31.57
N SER A 487 18.24 8.57 30.49
CA SER A 487 18.14 7.11 30.51
C SER A 487 19.48 6.40 30.30
N THR A 488 20.56 7.14 30.04
CA THR A 488 21.91 6.58 29.91
C THR A 488 22.37 5.97 31.24
N PRO A 489 22.80 4.69 31.27
CA PRO A 489 23.27 4.04 32.50
C PRO A 489 24.44 4.77 33.15
N LYS A 490 24.46 4.82 34.49
CA LYS A 490 25.48 5.55 35.28
C LYS A 490 26.93 5.10 35.00
N ASP A 491 27.12 3.83 34.63
CA ASP A 491 28.41 3.23 34.31
C ASP A 491 28.89 3.52 32.87
N ARG A 492 28.11 4.28 32.10
CA ARG A 492 28.35 4.55 30.68
C ARG A 492 28.35 6.05 30.38
N THR A 493 28.99 6.42 29.28
CA THR A 493 28.90 7.75 28.68
C THR A 493 28.34 7.62 27.27
N LEU A 494 27.53 8.59 26.86
CA LEU A 494 26.99 8.64 25.51
C LEU A 494 28.01 9.33 24.61
N LYS A 495 28.49 8.60 23.61
CA LYS A 495 29.47 9.06 22.63
C LYS A 495 28.85 9.12 21.23
N LEU A 496 29.40 10.00 20.41
CA LEU A 496 29.06 10.16 19.00
C LEU A 496 30.26 9.78 18.15
N LEU A 497 30.07 8.86 17.20
CA LEU A 497 31.00 8.57 16.12
C LEU A 497 30.58 9.39 14.88
N ASP A 498 31.37 10.37 14.47
CA ASP A 498 31.08 11.17 13.27
C ASP A 498 31.33 10.39 11.96
N ALA A 499 30.97 11.00 10.82
CA ALA A 499 31.24 10.42 9.49
C ALA A 499 32.75 10.36 9.15
N GLY A 500 33.58 11.16 9.81
CA GLY A 500 35.04 11.16 9.67
C GLY A 500 35.76 10.07 10.48
N GLY A 501 35.02 9.32 11.32
CA GLY A 501 35.56 8.28 12.20
C GLY A 501 36.07 8.79 13.55
N ASN A 502 35.87 10.07 13.88
CA ASN A 502 36.21 10.68 15.16
C ASN A 502 35.12 10.40 16.20
N VAL A 503 35.54 10.31 17.45
CA VAL A 503 34.65 10.08 18.59
C VAL A 503 34.59 11.33 19.46
N PHE A 504 33.38 11.81 19.72
CA PHE A 504 33.11 12.96 20.57
C PHE A 504 32.20 12.58 21.74
N ASP A 505 32.31 13.32 22.84
CA ASP A 505 31.29 13.28 23.88
C ASP A 505 30.04 14.02 23.38
N VAL A 506 28.86 13.44 23.58
CA VAL A 506 27.61 14.09 23.16
C VAL A 506 27.41 15.43 23.89
N SER A 507 27.89 15.55 25.13
CA SER A 507 27.82 16.81 25.90
C SER A 507 28.58 17.95 25.22
N ASP A 508 29.75 17.63 24.64
CA ASP A 508 30.58 18.60 23.94
C ASP A 508 29.96 18.98 22.59
N VAL A 509 29.37 18.00 21.89
CA VAL A 509 28.65 18.22 20.62
C VAL A 509 27.45 19.15 20.84
N LEU A 510 26.69 18.96 21.93
CA LEU A 510 25.55 19.78 22.29
C LEU A 510 25.91 21.25 22.54
N ALA A 511 27.15 21.54 22.96
CA ALA A 511 27.66 22.90 23.17
C ALA A 511 28.24 23.54 21.89
N GLY A 512 28.25 22.81 20.77
CA GLY A 512 28.81 23.24 19.49
C GLY A 512 27.89 24.13 18.64
N PHE A 513 28.34 24.43 17.42
CA PHE A 513 27.68 25.37 16.50
C PHE A 513 26.44 24.79 15.76
N ASP A 514 26.38 23.45 15.60
CA ASP A 514 25.23 22.76 14.99
C ASP A 514 25.03 21.35 15.59
N PRO A 515 24.54 21.26 16.85
CA PRO A 515 24.41 19.99 17.56
C PRO A 515 23.38 19.06 16.92
N LYS A 516 22.30 19.61 16.36
CA LYS A 516 21.17 18.86 15.80
C LYS A 516 21.61 18.02 14.60
N ASN A 517 22.23 18.65 13.60
CA ASN A 517 22.70 17.93 12.41
C ASN A 517 23.88 17.02 12.73
N THR A 518 24.80 17.44 13.61
CA THR A 518 25.95 16.61 13.99
C THR A 518 25.51 15.29 14.62
N ILE A 519 24.52 15.33 15.53
CA ILE A 519 23.96 14.13 16.15
C ILE A 519 23.11 13.33 15.16
N LYS A 520 22.34 13.99 14.27
CA LYS A 520 21.57 13.28 13.24
C LYS A 520 22.47 12.42 12.35
N VAL A 521 23.60 12.97 11.89
CA VAL A 521 24.51 12.32 10.94
C VAL A 521 25.46 11.33 11.61
N GLY A 522 25.95 11.62 12.81
CA GLY A 522 26.87 10.74 13.54
C GLY A 522 26.15 9.58 14.24
N LYS A 523 26.86 8.50 14.56
CA LYS A 523 26.28 7.31 15.24
C LYS A 523 26.46 7.37 16.75
N LEU A 524 25.41 7.09 17.51
CA LEU A 524 25.46 7.14 18.97
C LEU A 524 25.80 5.78 19.56
N PHE A 525 26.66 5.76 20.58
CA PHE A 525 26.98 4.53 21.30
C PHE A 525 27.36 4.78 22.76
N TYR A 526 27.27 3.72 23.55
CA TYR A 526 27.74 3.73 24.93
C TYR A 526 29.23 3.39 25.03
N GLU A 527 29.96 4.18 25.81
CA GLU A 527 31.31 3.86 26.25
C GLU A 527 31.31 3.56 27.75
N LYS A 528 31.85 2.41 28.15
CA LYS A 528 31.95 2.05 29.58
C LYS A 528 32.96 2.96 30.28
N ARG A 529 32.56 3.56 31.39
CA ARG A 529 33.47 4.30 32.26
C ARG A 529 34.44 3.32 32.94
N LYS A 530 35.74 3.65 32.93
CA LYS A 530 36.79 2.87 33.61
C LYS A 530 36.62 2.87 35.14
N TYR A 531 36.04 3.95 35.69
CA TYR A 531 35.74 4.14 37.12
C TYR A 531 34.34 4.74 37.28
N ILE A 532 33.57 4.27 38.27
CA ILE A 532 32.24 4.83 38.59
C ILE A 532 32.43 5.84 39.73
N VAL A 533 32.12 7.11 39.48
CA VAL A 533 32.28 8.20 40.45
C VAL A 533 30.89 8.68 40.88
N GLU A 534 30.53 8.42 42.13
CA GLU A 534 29.32 8.92 42.80
C GLU A 534 29.70 10.12 43.66
N ILE A 535 28.93 11.21 43.52
CA ILE A 535 29.10 12.43 44.31
C ILE A 535 27.76 12.75 44.95
N GLU A 536 27.72 12.78 46.27
CA GLU A 536 26.58 13.24 47.05
C GLU A 536 26.95 14.56 47.73
N ALA A 537 26.18 15.61 47.49
CA ALA A 537 26.42 16.94 48.07
C ALA A 537 25.29 17.31 49.01
N GLU A 538 25.61 17.52 50.28
CA GLU A 538 24.72 18.07 51.30
C GLU A 538 25.09 19.54 51.48
N ILE A 539 24.34 20.44 50.84
CA ILE A 539 24.49 21.89 50.94
C ILE A 539 23.14 22.46 51.40
N PRO A 540 23.10 23.45 52.33
CA PRO A 540 21.85 24.08 52.75
C PRO A 540 21.02 24.62 51.58
N GLU A 541 19.71 24.41 51.62
CA GLU A 541 18.76 24.82 50.56
C GLU A 541 18.69 26.35 50.36
N GLU A 542 18.96 27.13 51.41
CA GLU A 542 18.95 28.59 51.39
C GLU A 542 20.29 29.18 51.83
N LEU A 543 20.95 29.89 50.91
CA LEU A 543 22.21 30.60 51.16
C LEU A 543 21.99 32.10 51.01
N TRP A 544 22.52 32.88 51.94
CA TRP A 544 22.39 34.34 51.98
C TRP A 544 23.75 35.03 51.86
N GLU A 545 23.79 36.16 51.16
CA GLU A 545 25.00 36.96 51.02
C GLU A 545 25.58 37.37 52.39
N GLY A 546 26.92 37.39 52.49
CA GLY A 546 27.63 37.80 53.71
C GLY A 546 27.64 36.77 54.86
N ARG A 547 27.03 35.58 54.68
CA ARG A 547 27.05 34.51 55.69
C ARG A 547 27.96 33.35 55.28
N LYS A 548 28.43 32.58 56.25
CA LYS A 548 29.18 31.34 56.04
C LYS A 548 28.26 30.14 56.30
N TYR A 549 28.33 29.14 55.42
CA TYR A 549 27.53 27.92 55.52
C TYR A 549 28.45 26.70 55.43
N GLU A 550 28.10 25.63 56.12
CA GLU A 550 28.81 24.35 56.03
C GLU A 550 28.14 23.46 54.97
N GLY A 551 28.97 22.84 54.14
CA GLY A 551 28.56 21.83 53.16
C GLY A 551 29.39 20.56 53.31
N LYS A 552 28.81 19.42 52.94
CA LYS A 552 29.51 18.14 52.86
C LYS A 552 29.40 17.58 51.46
N LEU A 553 30.49 17.02 50.97
CA LEU A 553 30.57 16.34 49.69
C LEU A 553 31.13 14.94 49.91
N THR A 554 30.34 13.91 49.66
CA THR A 554 30.78 12.52 49.70
C THR A 554 31.13 12.08 48.28
N VAL A 555 32.40 11.75 48.06
CA VAL A 555 32.90 11.25 46.78
C VAL A 555 33.24 9.77 46.91
N LYS A 556 32.49 8.92 46.23
CA LYS A 556 32.72 7.47 46.18
C LYS A 556 33.13 7.07 44.78
N VAL A 557 34.33 6.51 44.65
CA VAL A 557 34.83 5.95 43.39
C VAL A 557 34.88 4.44 43.52
N GLU A 558 34.12 3.73 42.67
CA GLU A 558 34.14 2.27 42.61
C GLU A 558 35.29 1.78 41.72
N ASN A 559 35.89 0.66 42.09
CA ASN A 559 37.03 0.04 41.39
C ASN A 559 38.31 0.90 41.32
N PHE A 560 38.46 1.87 42.22
CA PHE A 560 39.69 2.66 42.39
C PHE A 560 40.18 2.53 43.83
N SER A 561 41.40 2.02 44.02
CA SER A 561 42.03 1.79 45.33
C SER A 561 43.13 2.81 45.66
N GLY A 562 43.45 3.70 44.72
CA GLY A 562 44.46 4.75 44.88
C GLY A 562 43.96 5.95 45.68
N THR A 563 44.85 6.93 45.86
CA THR A 563 44.51 8.22 46.48
C THR A 563 43.74 9.08 45.47
N ILE A 564 42.63 9.64 45.93
CA ILE A 564 41.74 10.54 45.18
C ILE A 564 41.99 11.95 45.69
N LYS A 565 42.19 12.88 44.77
CA LYS A 565 42.28 14.31 45.01
C LYS A 565 41.05 15.01 44.47
N VAL A 566 40.27 15.64 45.35
CA VAL A 566 39.06 16.41 45.03
C VAL A 566 39.40 17.89 45.15
N LYS A 567 39.21 18.65 44.08
CA LYS A 567 39.45 20.10 44.03
C LYS A 567 38.15 20.83 43.74
N LEU A 568 37.76 21.75 44.62
CA LEU A 568 36.59 22.61 44.50
C LEU A 568 37.04 23.95 43.93
N LYS A 569 36.75 24.20 42.64
CA LYS A 569 36.96 25.50 42.01
C LYS A 569 35.65 26.25 41.95
N SER A 570 35.59 27.44 42.55
CA SER A 570 34.40 28.28 42.47
C SER A 570 34.79 29.76 42.43
N GLU A 571 33.86 30.59 41.98
CA GLU A 571 33.88 32.03 42.19
C GLU A 571 33.49 32.39 43.65
N LEU A 572 32.94 31.42 44.39
CA LEU A 572 32.70 31.50 45.83
C LEU A 572 33.99 31.22 46.62
N LYS A 573 34.11 31.81 47.80
CA LYS A 573 35.15 31.40 48.77
C LYS A 573 34.74 30.04 49.35
N VAL A 574 35.46 29.00 48.97
CA VAL A 574 35.26 27.62 49.44
C VAL A 574 36.50 27.19 50.20
N GLU A 575 36.36 26.86 51.48
CA GLU A 575 37.49 26.45 52.33
C GLU A 575 37.19 25.13 53.04
N PRO A 576 38.04 24.09 52.93
CA PRO A 576 39.22 23.98 52.05
C PRO A 576 38.88 23.74 50.56
N GLU A 577 39.75 24.20 49.66
CA GLU A 577 39.58 24.03 48.19
C GLU A 577 40.04 22.65 47.68
N GLU A 578 40.87 21.93 48.44
CA GLU A 578 41.44 20.64 48.03
C GLU A 578 41.34 19.62 49.17
N PHE A 579 41.00 18.39 48.80
CA PHE A 579 40.92 17.22 49.68
C PHE A 579 41.68 16.07 49.06
N GLU A 580 42.40 15.29 49.87
CA GLU A 580 43.10 14.09 49.44
C GLU A 580 42.80 12.92 50.38
N GLY A 581 42.45 11.75 49.84
CA GLY A 581 42.16 10.56 50.63
C GLY A 581 41.74 9.37 49.79
N ARG A 582 41.20 8.31 50.41
CA ARG A 582 40.70 7.10 49.71
C ARG A 582 39.19 7.11 49.61
N SER A 583 38.64 6.45 48.59
CA SER A 583 37.19 6.24 48.43
C SER A 583 36.63 5.35 49.55
N PRO A 584 35.46 5.65 50.16
CA PRO A 584 34.70 6.90 50.01
C PRO A 584 35.38 8.07 50.76
N LEU A 585 35.48 9.22 50.10
CA LEU A 585 36.10 10.43 50.64
C LEU A 585 35.01 11.44 51.01
N GLU A 586 34.89 11.74 52.31
CA GLU A 586 34.04 12.82 52.80
C GLU A 586 34.82 14.13 52.85
N CYS A 587 34.33 15.13 52.12
CA CYS A 587 34.92 16.46 52.03
C CYS A 587 33.98 17.45 52.74
N ALA A 588 34.34 17.89 53.94
CA ALA A 588 33.64 18.97 54.64
C ALA A 588 34.24 20.32 54.25
N PHE A 589 33.42 21.23 53.73
CA PHE A 589 33.84 22.56 53.29
C PHE A 589 32.89 23.64 53.77
N THR A 590 33.40 24.86 53.84
CA THR A 590 32.60 26.05 54.12
C THR A 590 32.43 26.87 52.86
N ILE A 591 31.21 27.37 52.66
CA ILE A 591 30.83 28.19 51.51
C ILE A 591 30.57 29.61 52.01
N HIS A 592 31.22 30.58 51.38
CA HIS A 592 30.99 32.00 51.64
C HIS A 592 30.88 32.79 50.33
N ALA A 593 29.79 33.55 50.22
CA ALA A 593 29.49 34.42 49.10
C ALA A 593 29.47 35.87 49.58
N GLU A 594 30.34 36.71 49.02
CA GLU A 594 30.34 38.16 49.31
C GLU A 594 29.20 38.89 48.61
N ARG A 595 28.63 38.31 47.55
CA ARG A 595 27.54 38.87 46.76
C ARG A 595 26.46 37.81 46.52
N ALA A 596 25.22 38.25 46.35
CA ALA A 596 24.14 37.40 45.85
C ALA A 596 24.33 37.05 44.37
N GLY A 597 23.81 35.90 43.95
CA GLY A 597 23.98 35.41 42.58
C GLY A 597 23.88 33.89 42.45
N ASN A 598 23.92 33.42 41.21
CA ASN A 598 23.99 31.99 40.89
C ASN A 598 25.45 31.64 40.61
N TYR A 599 26.01 30.80 41.47
CA TYR A 599 27.39 30.39 41.43
C TYR A 599 27.52 28.93 41.04
N ARG A 600 28.70 28.57 40.54
CA ARG A 600 29.05 27.19 40.20
C ARG A 600 30.26 26.77 41.03
N ILE A 601 30.15 25.65 41.71
CA ILE A 601 31.32 24.94 42.26
C ILE A 601 31.64 23.82 41.29
N THR A 602 32.80 23.91 40.66
CA THR A 602 33.37 22.83 39.86
C THR A 602 34.12 21.90 40.80
N VAL A 603 33.64 20.66 40.89
CA VAL A 603 34.31 19.56 41.59
C VAL A 603 35.19 18.83 40.56
N GLU A 604 36.50 18.97 40.67
CA GLU A 604 37.49 18.23 39.87
C GLU A 604 38.02 17.06 40.70
N ILE A 605 37.84 15.84 40.23
CA ILE A 605 38.30 14.63 40.90
C ILE A 605 39.44 14.05 40.08
N SER A 606 40.57 13.83 40.73
CA SER A 606 41.80 13.31 40.10
C SER A 606 42.43 12.18 40.91
N GLY A 607 43.19 11.28 40.26
CA GLY A 607 43.93 10.21 40.91
C GLY A 607 45.16 9.77 40.09
N ASP A 608 46.06 9.01 40.70
CA ASP A 608 47.42 8.74 40.21
C ASP A 608 47.50 7.95 38.88
N GLU A 609 46.39 7.37 38.38
CA GLU A 609 46.38 6.45 37.23
C GLU A 609 45.22 6.68 36.21
N ASP A 610 45.02 7.92 35.77
CA ASP A 610 44.03 8.36 34.75
C ASP A 610 42.61 8.68 35.25
N LEU A 611 42.35 8.69 36.56
CA LEU A 611 41.06 9.19 37.07
C LEU A 611 41.02 10.72 36.87
N ARG A 612 40.14 11.20 36.00
CA ARG A 612 39.82 12.63 35.81
C ARG A 612 38.34 12.78 35.55
N GLU A 613 37.59 13.24 36.56
CA GLU A 613 36.16 13.53 36.44
C GLU A 613 35.92 14.99 36.84
N LYS A 614 34.98 15.66 36.16
CA LYS A 614 34.58 17.02 36.50
C LYS A 614 33.06 17.08 36.64
N ARG A 615 32.59 17.63 37.77
CA ARG A 615 31.17 17.84 38.06
C ARG A 615 30.91 19.29 38.46
N ILE A 616 29.70 19.76 38.22
CA ILE A 616 29.30 21.14 38.52
C ILE A 616 28.14 21.09 39.50
N LEU A 617 28.30 21.71 40.65
CA LEU A 617 27.24 21.97 41.62
C LEU A 617 26.77 23.42 41.42
N SER A 618 25.47 23.60 41.21
CA SER A 618 24.87 24.94 41.07
C SER A 618 24.37 25.43 42.42
N ILE A 619 24.71 26.66 42.78
CA ILE A 619 24.43 27.23 44.10
C ILE A 619 23.78 28.60 43.91
N SER A 620 22.62 28.81 44.54
CA SER A 620 21.91 30.09 44.50
C SER A 620 22.07 30.82 45.83
N VAL A 621 22.57 32.06 45.79
CA VAL A 621 22.73 32.92 46.97
C VAL A 621 21.78 34.11 46.87
N LEU A 622 20.92 34.27 47.88
CA LEU A 622 19.89 35.30 47.97
C LEU A 622 20.44 36.65 48.50
N GLY A 623 19.90 37.77 48.01
CA GLY A 623 20.24 39.15 48.41
C GLY A 623 19.04 40.02 48.81
N GLU A 624 19.30 41.27 49.24
CA GLU A 624 18.27 42.26 49.65
C GLU A 624 17.43 42.82 48.47
N TRP A 625 16.15 43.15 48.72
CA TRP A 625 15.27 43.78 47.72
C TRP A 625 15.62 45.26 47.51
N LYS A 626 15.91 45.68 46.28
CA LYS A 626 16.09 47.10 45.90
C LYS A 626 14.96 47.57 44.98
N VAL A 627 14.49 48.79 45.23
CA VAL A 627 13.52 49.48 44.36
C VAL A 627 14.27 50.45 43.46
N GLY A 628 14.05 50.36 42.16
CA GLY A 628 14.69 51.21 41.15
C GLY A 628 13.71 51.66 40.08
N GLU A 629 14.04 52.76 39.41
CA GLU A 629 13.37 53.18 38.18
C GLU A 629 14.23 52.76 36.99
N ILE A 630 13.60 52.10 36.02
CA ILE A 630 14.23 51.63 34.80
C ILE A 630 13.47 52.13 33.57
N THR A 631 14.18 52.27 32.47
CA THR A 631 13.62 52.58 31.16
C THR A 631 12.92 51.38 30.53
N GLY A 632 12.10 51.61 29.50
CA GLY A 632 11.44 50.56 28.74
C GLY A 632 12.41 49.54 28.13
N ASP A 633 13.50 50.01 27.53
CA ASP A 633 14.54 49.16 26.94
C ASP A 633 15.21 48.25 27.98
N GLU A 634 15.37 48.73 29.21
CA GLU A 634 15.89 47.94 30.33
C GLU A 634 14.86 46.93 30.83
N ALA A 635 13.58 47.30 30.88
CA ALA A 635 12.50 46.40 31.23
C ALA A 635 12.34 45.27 30.20
N GLU A 636 12.52 45.56 28.91
CA GLU A 636 12.46 44.55 27.86
C GLU A 636 13.56 43.48 28.02
N LYS A 637 14.78 43.88 28.40
CA LYS A 637 15.89 42.95 28.66
C LYS A 637 15.63 42.06 29.90
N LEU A 638 14.80 42.52 30.82
CA LEU A 638 14.48 41.83 32.07
C LEU A 638 13.19 41.00 32.00
N LYS A 639 12.47 41.01 30.87
CA LYS A 639 11.11 40.43 30.76
C LYS A 639 11.01 38.93 31.07
N ASP A 640 12.09 38.18 30.83
CA ASP A 640 12.14 36.72 31.08
C ASP A 640 12.81 36.36 32.41
N ARG A 641 13.26 37.35 33.20
CA ARG A 641 13.98 37.14 34.45
C ARG A 641 13.01 36.96 35.62
N GLU A 642 13.20 35.89 36.38
CA GLU A 642 12.40 35.61 37.58
C GLU A 642 12.83 36.51 38.76
N GLY A 643 11.87 36.94 39.59
CA GLY A 643 12.13 37.76 40.78
C GLY A 643 12.15 39.28 40.58
N VAL A 644 11.58 39.79 39.47
CA VAL A 644 11.39 41.22 39.20
C VAL A 644 9.91 41.59 39.34
N LYS A 645 9.57 42.36 40.37
CA LYS A 645 8.21 42.86 40.64
C LYS A 645 8.04 44.28 40.10
N VAL A 646 6.87 44.60 39.54
CA VAL A 646 6.56 45.94 39.02
C VAL A 646 5.66 46.68 40.00
N LEU A 647 6.05 47.89 40.40
CA LEU A 647 5.30 48.75 41.30
C LEU A 647 4.48 49.81 40.55
N SER A 648 5.03 50.37 39.47
CA SER A 648 4.29 51.30 38.61
C SER A 648 4.87 51.38 37.20
N ILE A 649 4.04 51.77 36.23
CA ILE A 649 4.44 52.01 34.83
C ILE A 649 3.97 53.40 34.43
N GLU A 650 4.83 54.17 33.79
CA GLU A 650 4.55 55.51 33.27
C GLU A 650 4.74 55.55 31.76
N ALA A 651 3.75 56.07 31.04
CA ALA A 651 3.81 56.36 29.60
C ALA A 651 3.93 57.87 29.39
N SER A 652 4.86 58.28 28.53
CA SER A 652 5.11 59.69 28.20
C SER A 652 4.50 60.16 26.87
N ASP A 653 3.86 59.27 26.12
CA ASP A 653 3.14 59.62 24.89
C ASP A 653 1.81 58.85 24.76
N LEU A 654 0.93 59.35 23.89
CA LEU A 654 -0.41 58.79 23.62
C LEU A 654 -0.42 57.37 23.05
N ASN A 655 0.62 56.98 22.29
CA ASN A 655 0.66 55.65 21.68
C ASN A 655 0.93 54.60 22.77
N SER A 656 1.86 54.87 23.68
CA SER A 656 2.21 53.99 24.81
C SER A 656 1.08 53.89 25.85
N VAL A 657 0.14 54.86 25.91
CA VAL A 657 -1.08 54.75 26.74
C VAL A 657 -1.94 53.55 26.35
N ARG A 658 -1.91 53.10 25.09
CA ARG A 658 -2.68 51.92 24.65
C ARG A 658 -2.22 50.63 25.34
N GLU A 659 -0.93 50.50 25.61
CA GLU A 659 -0.38 49.36 26.34
C GLU A 659 -0.85 49.39 27.81
N LEU A 660 -0.89 50.59 28.41
CA LEU A 660 -1.43 50.76 29.77
C LEU A 660 -2.92 50.39 29.86
N ILE A 661 -3.73 50.68 28.84
CA ILE A 661 -5.15 50.28 28.82
C ILE A 661 -5.30 48.75 28.87
N ARG A 662 -4.43 48.00 28.17
CA ARG A 662 -4.46 46.53 28.17
C ARG A 662 -4.15 45.97 29.55
N ILE A 663 -3.09 46.49 30.18
CA ILE A 663 -2.66 46.09 31.52
C ILE A 663 -3.72 46.43 32.57
N ALA A 664 -4.32 47.62 32.47
CA ALA A 664 -5.29 48.09 33.46
C ALA A 664 -6.61 47.31 33.49
N LYS A 665 -6.92 46.58 32.41
CA LYS A 665 -8.12 45.73 32.33
C LYS A 665 -7.95 44.39 33.03
N THR A 666 -6.72 43.92 33.18
CA THR A 666 -6.40 42.62 33.78
C THR A 666 -5.90 42.76 35.21
N GLU A 667 -5.19 43.85 35.52
CA GLU A 667 -4.53 44.07 36.80
C GLU A 667 -5.27 45.08 37.68
N ASN A 668 -5.30 44.83 38.98
CA ASN A 668 -5.87 45.77 39.96
C ASN A 668 -4.93 46.96 40.19
N CYS A 669 -5.21 48.07 39.52
CA CYS A 669 -4.33 49.24 39.48
C CYS A 669 -5.08 50.56 39.69
N ARG A 670 -4.35 51.56 40.20
CA ARG A 670 -4.77 52.95 40.24
C ARG A 670 -4.15 53.70 39.08
N ILE A 671 -4.98 54.39 38.31
CA ILE A 671 -4.58 55.17 37.16
C ILE A 671 -4.55 56.65 37.55
N SER A 672 -3.50 57.35 37.16
CA SER A 672 -3.41 58.81 37.29
C SER A 672 -2.64 59.41 36.15
N GLY A 673 -2.93 60.65 35.78
CA GLY A 673 -2.17 61.28 34.71
C GLY A 673 -2.70 62.63 34.30
N ARG A 674 -2.03 63.18 33.29
CA ARG A 674 -2.36 64.43 32.64
C ARG A 674 -2.32 64.24 31.14
N VAL A 675 -3.40 64.59 30.46
CA VAL A 675 -3.42 64.75 29.00
C VAL A 675 -3.62 66.22 28.69
N HIS A 676 -2.84 66.77 27.78
CA HIS A 676 -2.96 68.16 27.36
C HIS A 676 -2.89 68.27 25.84
N LEU A 677 -3.67 69.19 25.29
CA LEU A 677 -3.67 69.59 23.88
C LEU A 677 -3.21 71.05 23.83
N SER A 678 -2.16 71.32 23.06
CA SER A 678 -1.68 72.67 22.78
C SER A 678 -1.92 73.02 21.31
N SER A 679 -2.52 74.19 21.07
CA SER A 679 -2.80 74.70 19.72
C SER A 679 -2.64 76.20 19.67
N GLU A 680 -2.52 76.76 18.46
CA GLU A 680 -2.49 78.22 18.25
C GLU A 680 -3.72 78.95 18.81
N LYS A 681 -4.83 78.23 19.06
CA LYS A 681 -6.10 78.77 19.58
C LYS A 681 -6.24 78.65 21.10
N GLY A 682 -5.31 77.98 21.79
CA GLY A 682 -5.30 77.80 23.24
C GLY A 682 -4.89 76.39 23.68
N ASP A 683 -4.66 76.27 24.99
CA ASP A 683 -4.24 75.04 25.66
C ASP A 683 -5.35 74.46 26.54
N VAL A 684 -5.58 73.15 26.42
CA VAL A 684 -6.52 72.41 27.28
C VAL A 684 -5.75 71.30 27.99
N SER A 685 -5.81 71.24 29.32
CA SER A 685 -5.20 70.15 30.10
C SER A 685 -6.21 69.50 31.04
N VAL A 686 -6.26 68.17 31.02
CA VAL A 686 -7.12 67.35 31.89
C VAL A 686 -6.22 66.51 32.78
N ASN A 687 -6.33 66.73 34.09
CA ASN A 687 -5.75 65.86 35.10
C ASN A 687 -6.81 64.87 35.56
N PHE A 688 -6.44 63.61 35.73
CA PHE A 688 -7.38 62.56 36.15
C PHE A 688 -6.72 61.58 37.12
N SER A 689 -7.53 61.00 37.99
CA SER A 689 -7.17 59.84 38.81
C SER A 689 -8.40 58.95 38.99
N SER A 690 -8.26 57.65 38.73
CA SER A 690 -9.36 56.69 38.79
C SER A 690 -8.83 55.31 39.15
N GLY A 691 -9.67 54.48 39.78
CA GLY A 691 -9.47 53.03 39.86
C GLY A 691 -10.19 52.27 38.73
N ASP A 692 -10.99 52.95 37.91
CA ASP A 692 -11.70 52.34 36.78
C ASP A 692 -10.87 52.47 35.49
N PRO A 693 -10.46 51.36 34.85
CA PRO A 693 -9.66 51.36 33.62
C PRO A 693 -10.33 52.03 32.43
N ARG A 694 -11.67 52.14 32.43
CA ARG A 694 -12.43 52.80 31.35
C ARG A 694 -12.13 54.30 31.24
N ILE A 695 -11.56 54.92 32.29
CA ILE A 695 -11.22 56.37 32.25
C ILE A 695 -10.27 56.70 31.10
N LEU A 696 -9.31 55.81 30.82
CA LEU A 696 -8.33 56.03 29.76
C LEU A 696 -9.01 55.93 28.39
N GLU A 697 -9.89 54.96 28.18
CA GLU A 697 -10.64 54.82 26.91
C GLU A 697 -11.53 56.03 26.65
N ILE A 698 -12.26 56.50 27.68
CA ILE A 698 -13.14 57.66 27.61
C ILE A 698 -12.35 58.93 27.26
N LEU A 699 -11.15 59.11 27.82
CA LEU A 699 -10.31 60.27 27.55
C LEU A 699 -9.60 60.18 26.18
N MET A 700 -9.23 58.99 25.73
CA MET A 700 -8.48 58.82 24.49
C MET A 700 -9.33 59.13 23.24
N THR A 701 -10.64 58.88 23.25
CA THR A 701 -11.49 59.12 22.06
C THR A 701 -11.58 60.62 21.70
N PRO A 702 -11.91 61.54 22.63
CA PRO A 702 -11.91 62.98 22.35
C PRO A 702 -10.53 63.51 21.97
N PHE A 703 -9.47 63.11 22.67
CA PHE A 703 -8.12 63.59 22.37
C PHE A 703 -7.64 63.11 21.00
N ASN A 704 -7.88 61.85 20.62
CA ASN A 704 -7.54 61.38 19.27
C ASN A 704 -8.30 62.15 18.17
N ALA A 705 -9.56 62.51 18.40
CA ALA A 705 -10.34 63.31 17.45
C ALA A 705 -9.81 64.75 17.33
N LEU A 706 -9.22 65.30 18.41
CA LEU A 706 -8.65 66.64 18.43
C LEU A 706 -7.20 66.72 17.95
N ARG A 707 -6.57 65.57 17.62
CA ARG A 707 -5.17 65.49 17.16
C ARG A 707 -4.90 66.27 15.88
N SER A 708 -5.92 66.54 15.05
CA SER A 708 -5.79 67.36 13.85
C SER A 708 -5.70 68.88 14.13
N PHE A 709 -5.93 69.32 15.37
CA PHE A 709 -6.02 70.73 15.74
C PHE A 709 -4.84 71.23 16.59
N GLY A 710 -3.91 70.35 17.00
CA GLY A 710 -2.75 70.73 17.82
C GLY A 710 -1.92 69.53 18.30
N GLU A 711 -0.85 69.81 19.03
CA GLU A 711 0.01 68.78 19.63
C GLU A 711 -0.60 68.25 20.94
N ILE A 712 -0.62 66.93 21.11
CA ILE A 712 -1.15 66.30 22.32
C ILE A 712 -0.02 65.60 23.06
N GLY A 713 0.16 65.95 24.33
CA GLY A 713 1.02 65.24 25.26
C GLY A 713 0.21 64.50 26.32
N ALA A 714 0.63 63.28 26.64
CA ALA A 714 0.02 62.46 27.68
C ALA A 714 1.10 61.92 28.63
N GLY A 715 0.95 62.20 29.92
CA GLY A 715 1.72 61.57 30.98
C GLY A 715 0.78 60.72 31.83
N VAL A 716 0.78 59.40 31.64
CA VAL A 716 -0.13 58.48 32.32
C VAL A 716 0.66 57.49 33.15
N LYS A 717 0.26 57.33 34.41
CA LYS A 717 0.85 56.41 35.38
C LYS A 717 -0.16 55.36 35.82
N LEU A 718 0.25 54.11 35.70
CA LEU A 718 -0.36 52.94 36.34
C LEU A 718 0.39 52.60 37.62
N GLN A 719 -0.30 52.56 38.75
CA GLN A 719 0.25 52.08 40.02
C GLN A 719 -0.45 50.78 40.42
N PHE A 720 0.29 49.70 40.63
CA PHE A 720 -0.28 48.42 41.02
C PHE A 720 -0.60 48.41 42.51
N ASN A 721 -1.77 47.87 42.87
CA ASN A 721 -2.18 47.73 44.27
C ASN A 721 -1.55 46.49 44.93
N GLU A 722 -1.21 45.47 44.14
CA GLU A 722 -0.55 44.24 44.56
C GLU A 722 0.78 44.05 43.79
N GLU A 723 1.70 43.26 44.33
CA GLU A 723 3.01 43.02 43.70
C GLU A 723 2.89 42.09 42.48
N THR A 724 2.88 42.64 41.27
CA THR A 724 2.77 41.87 40.01
C THR A 724 4.14 41.58 39.39
N ASP A 725 4.31 40.42 38.74
CA ASP A 725 5.54 40.05 38.05
C ASP A 725 5.72 40.73 36.68
N LEU A 726 6.94 41.19 36.39
CA LEU A 726 7.26 41.81 35.09
C LEU A 726 7.00 40.85 33.91
N LYS A 727 7.22 39.55 34.11
CA LYS A 727 6.97 38.49 33.12
C LYS A 727 5.49 38.33 32.77
N GLU A 728 4.59 38.66 33.69
CA GLU A 728 3.15 38.59 33.45
C GLU A 728 2.67 39.84 32.71
N ILE A 729 3.16 41.00 33.14
CA ILE A 729 2.85 42.30 32.51
C ILE A 729 3.40 42.39 31.08
N SER A 730 4.61 41.87 30.84
CA SER A 730 5.30 41.99 29.54
C SER A 730 4.51 41.38 28.38
N LYS A 731 3.64 40.40 28.65
CA LYS A 731 2.74 39.77 27.65
C LYS A 731 1.74 40.76 27.04
N PHE A 732 1.45 41.85 27.74
CA PHE A 732 0.47 42.86 27.32
C PHE A 732 1.10 44.07 26.63
N ILE A 733 2.44 44.09 26.50
CA ILE A 733 3.19 45.21 25.93
C ILE A 733 3.76 44.79 24.58
N SER A 734 3.31 45.42 23.50
CA SER A 734 3.90 45.20 22.16
C SER A 734 5.15 46.05 21.92
N ASP A 735 5.23 47.23 22.54
CA ASP A 735 6.35 48.15 22.41
C ASP A 735 6.72 48.74 23.78
N PHE A 736 7.95 48.50 24.22
CA PHE A 736 8.47 49.03 25.49
C PHE A 736 8.95 50.48 25.36
N SER A 737 9.08 50.99 24.14
CA SER A 737 9.52 52.34 23.85
C SER A 737 8.62 53.37 24.55
N ASN A 738 9.24 54.39 25.16
CA ASN A 738 8.56 55.47 25.88
C ASN A 738 7.76 55.06 27.13
N LEU A 739 8.04 53.87 27.68
CA LEU A 739 7.60 53.45 29.00
C LEU A 739 8.73 53.62 30.03
N LYS A 740 8.35 53.94 31.27
CA LYS A 740 9.22 53.89 32.45
C LYS A 740 8.61 52.99 33.50
N PHE A 741 9.42 52.12 34.09
CA PHE A 741 8.99 51.17 35.09
C PHE A 741 9.64 51.50 36.42
N ARG A 742 8.85 51.46 37.49
CA ARG A 742 9.39 51.37 38.85
C ARG A 742 9.30 49.93 39.27
N ILE A 743 10.45 49.28 39.40
CA ILE A 743 10.53 47.85 39.72
C ILE A 743 11.15 47.63 41.10
N LYS A 744 10.86 46.47 41.66
CA LYS A 744 11.45 45.92 42.87
C LYS A 744 12.14 44.62 42.45
N GLU A 745 13.46 44.62 42.50
CA GLU A 745 14.30 43.50 42.07
C GLU A 745 15.19 43.03 43.23
N LYS A 746 15.44 41.72 43.30
CA LYS A 746 16.50 41.17 44.14
C LYS A 746 17.84 41.42 43.44
N MET A 747 18.51 42.50 43.80
CA MET A 747 19.84 42.82 43.27
C MET A 747 20.92 42.47 44.29
N ALA A 748 21.99 41.85 43.82
CA ALA A 748 23.25 41.76 44.55
C ALA A 748 23.76 43.18 44.85
N ARG A 749 24.35 43.38 46.04
CA ARG A 749 24.81 44.71 46.46
C ARG A 749 25.90 45.29 45.58
#